data_AF-A0A6I5VPH0-F1
#
_entry.id   AF-A0A6I5VPH0-F1
#
_cell.length_a   1.000
_cell.length_b   1.000
_cell.length_c   1.000
_cell.angle_alpha   90.00
_cell.angle_beta   90.00
_cell.angle_gamma   90.00
#
_symmetry.space_group_name_H-M   'P 1'
#
loop_
_entity.id
_entity.type
_entity.pdbx_description
1 polymer ?
#
loop_
_entity_poly.entity_id
_entity_poly.type
_entity_poly.pdbx_seq_one_letter_code
_entity_poly.pdbx_strand_id
1 'polypeptide(L)'
;MSEQERRRINIGQLHDQLKAAVQAIETGDQWRNWLDFAGKLNRYSFDNLMLIMRQRPDATAVASYTTWKSIDRQVQWGERSIKVLAPVTRRIDVTDDRGQPVLDEDGHRRRRNKIIGYRPVSVFDIKQTTGAPLPEPARPTLLVGQAPDGLWASLEREVSERGYRLLRAGSERLGSANGATMPGPREVWVRDDVDDAQAVKTLAHELARIILHADDPDAPCRGIKEVEAESVAYLTLASHGMTTDNYSFPYVTHWAYPIAEVEHVDMAEIVTRTGRRVIDAARTILEATQTARAPDAALAAIAVRTQAAAEHTKTLREEVEAKALPPVERAVLLGVVADSDAYFRSQVQRSWVPEYLAGRGLGTAVDGHGIGYAPNGWTELTDHLRSLGYTDDHIEASGMATRARTGNLIDRFRDRMTLPLRDAAGDLVGFTARSGPDSDGEIPKYLNSPSTVIFKKSELMYGLGEHRQAIGLDSVPVICEGPLDAIAVDLVALRSGTDLVGLATCGTAFTVAHAGELGKTRAAEVCLAYDGDEAGNKAVERAWTKITDVGIKRVTIAELPAGTDPASLAVENPAELVRMVAAARSAAYVFADRRIDVAPIGDNVPRAYALFHDLVDWAQRLPAEERVGLAVHMARRLDIDPTDAAAEITERHPGFMTDASDASVRDHCVALREQIAYAEVDHDFTPQVERRTAQISIGK
;
A
#
# COMPACT_ATOMS: atom_id res chain seq x y z
N MET A 1 -2.68 -8.89 40.59
CA MET A 1 -2.55 -9.66 39.33
C MET A 1 -2.19 -8.72 38.22
N SER A 2 -0.96 -8.83 37.73
CA SER A 2 -0.45 -8.08 36.57
C SER A 2 -1.25 -8.41 35.30
N GLU A 3 -1.21 -7.53 34.30
CA GLU A 3 -1.83 -7.79 32.99
C GLU A 3 -1.22 -9.03 32.31
N GLN A 4 0.09 -9.26 32.52
CA GLN A 4 0.78 -10.46 32.06
C GLN A 4 0.28 -11.75 32.76
N GLU A 5 -0.01 -11.71 34.06
CA GLU A 5 -0.65 -12.83 34.77
C GLU A 5 -2.08 -13.09 34.29
N ARG A 6 -2.90 -12.05 34.11
CA ARG A 6 -4.25 -12.16 33.55
C ARG A 6 -4.22 -12.81 32.16
N ARG A 7 -3.26 -12.41 31.34
CA ARG A 7 -3.06 -12.96 29.99
C ARG A 7 -2.62 -14.42 30.01
N ARG A 8 -1.68 -14.79 30.90
CA ARG A 8 -1.25 -16.19 31.08
C ARG A 8 -2.39 -17.08 31.56
N ILE A 9 -3.19 -16.61 32.51
CA ILE A 9 -4.38 -17.33 33.01
C ILE A 9 -5.41 -17.53 31.91
N ASN A 10 -5.73 -16.48 31.13
CA ASN A 10 -6.70 -16.58 30.03
C ASN A 10 -6.24 -17.53 28.91
N ILE A 11 -4.95 -17.55 28.58
CA ILE A 11 -4.40 -18.50 27.59
C ILE A 11 -4.46 -19.93 28.13
N GLY A 12 -4.09 -20.15 29.40
CA GLY A 12 -4.22 -21.46 30.04
C GLY A 12 -5.64 -22.00 30.02
N GLN A 13 -6.63 -21.15 30.34
CA GLN A 13 -8.04 -21.51 30.29
C GLN A 13 -8.52 -21.87 28.87
N LEU A 14 -8.07 -21.16 27.84
CA LEU A 14 -8.40 -21.49 26.45
C LEU A 14 -7.73 -22.79 26.00
N HIS A 15 -6.50 -23.07 26.43
CA HIS A 15 -5.86 -24.35 26.17
C HIS A 15 -6.57 -25.52 26.85
N ASP A 16 -7.05 -25.34 28.09
CA ASP A 16 -7.84 -26.36 28.78
C ASP A 16 -9.19 -26.60 28.09
N GLN A 17 -9.86 -25.53 27.63
CA GLN A 17 -11.08 -25.61 26.83
C GLN A 17 -10.85 -26.34 25.50
N LEU A 18 -9.74 -26.05 24.83
CA LEU A 18 -9.35 -26.71 23.58
C LEU A 18 -9.09 -28.21 23.83
N LYS A 19 -8.30 -28.54 24.87
CA LYS A 19 -8.01 -29.93 25.23
C LYS A 19 -9.28 -30.72 25.52
N ALA A 20 -10.21 -30.13 26.26
CA ALA A 20 -11.51 -30.74 26.53
C ALA A 20 -12.38 -30.88 25.27
N ALA A 21 -12.35 -29.90 24.35
CA ALA A 21 -13.09 -29.94 23.09
C ALA A 21 -12.56 -31.04 22.14
N VAL A 22 -11.23 -31.18 22.05
CA VAL A 22 -10.58 -32.23 21.25
C VAL A 22 -10.85 -33.62 21.84
N GLN A 23 -10.80 -33.76 23.16
CA GLN A 23 -11.10 -35.03 23.84
C GLN A 23 -12.58 -35.44 23.73
N ALA A 24 -13.49 -34.48 23.52
CA ALA A 24 -14.92 -34.75 23.41
C ALA A 24 -15.37 -35.29 22.02
N ILE A 25 -14.43 -35.47 21.08
CA ILE A 25 -14.70 -36.08 19.77
C ILE A 25 -14.41 -37.58 19.88
N GLU A 26 -15.37 -38.36 20.37
CA GLU A 26 -15.20 -39.80 20.63
C GLU A 26 -16.07 -40.68 19.71
N THR A 27 -17.00 -40.08 18.95
CA THR A 27 -18.00 -40.81 18.14
C THR A 27 -18.10 -40.30 16.70
N GLY A 28 -18.55 -41.15 15.78
CA GLY A 28 -18.76 -40.79 14.38
C GLY A 28 -19.78 -39.66 14.16
N ASP A 29 -20.74 -39.49 15.07
CA ASP A 29 -21.73 -38.41 15.01
C ASP A 29 -21.14 -37.06 15.42
N GLN A 30 -20.28 -37.05 16.44
CA GLN A 30 -19.53 -35.86 16.84
C GLN A 30 -18.53 -35.46 15.76
N TRP A 31 -17.91 -36.43 15.08
CA TRP A 31 -17.05 -36.18 13.92
C TRP A 31 -17.81 -35.59 12.74
N ARG A 32 -19.01 -36.11 12.42
CA ARG A 32 -19.87 -35.54 11.37
C ARG A 32 -20.32 -34.11 11.70
N ASN A 33 -20.76 -33.86 12.93
CA ASN A 33 -21.13 -32.51 13.37
C ASN A 33 -19.94 -31.54 13.32
N TRP A 34 -18.74 -32.02 13.64
CA TRP A 34 -17.52 -31.23 13.49
C TRP A 34 -17.20 -30.93 12.02
N LEU A 35 -17.30 -31.91 11.12
CA LEU A 35 -17.09 -31.71 9.68
C LEU A 35 -18.08 -30.71 9.09
N ASP A 36 -19.36 -30.78 9.47
CA ASP A 36 -20.39 -29.82 9.06
C ASP A 36 -20.10 -28.41 9.59
N PHE A 37 -19.60 -28.29 10.82
CA PHE A 37 -19.21 -27.02 11.42
C PHE A 37 -17.95 -26.43 10.77
N ALA A 38 -16.94 -27.27 10.52
CA ALA A 38 -15.71 -26.91 9.82
C ALA A 38 -15.98 -26.49 8.36
N GLY A 39 -16.98 -27.10 7.70
CA GLY A 39 -17.43 -26.70 6.37
C GLY A 39 -17.99 -25.28 6.33
N LYS A 40 -18.72 -24.86 7.38
CA LYS A 40 -19.31 -23.50 7.50
C LYS A 40 -18.29 -22.43 7.85
N LEU A 41 -17.28 -22.75 8.68
CA LEU A 41 -16.27 -21.80 9.19
C LEU A 41 -14.84 -22.13 8.74
N ASN A 42 -14.68 -22.66 7.52
CA ASN A 42 -13.44 -23.22 6.96
C ASN A 42 -12.22 -22.26 6.88
N ARG A 43 -12.39 -20.98 7.24
CA ARG A 43 -11.33 -19.95 7.29
C ARG A 43 -10.54 -19.95 8.59
N TYR A 44 -11.04 -20.60 9.64
CA TYR A 44 -10.39 -20.66 10.95
C TYR A 44 -9.48 -21.90 11.09
N SER A 45 -8.41 -21.78 11.89
CA SER A 45 -7.57 -22.93 12.24
C SER A 45 -8.35 -23.98 13.03
N PHE A 46 -7.89 -25.23 12.99
CA PHE A 46 -8.47 -26.34 13.77
C PHE A 46 -8.74 -25.96 15.24
N ASP A 47 -7.75 -25.38 15.91
CA ASP A 47 -7.87 -24.96 17.31
C ASP A 47 -8.94 -23.88 17.51
N ASN A 48 -9.02 -22.91 16.61
CA ASN A 48 -10.03 -21.87 16.67
C ASN A 48 -11.43 -22.39 16.33
N LEU A 49 -11.55 -23.34 15.40
CA LEU A 49 -12.80 -24.04 15.13
C LEU A 49 -13.31 -24.78 16.36
N MET A 50 -12.42 -25.47 17.09
CA MET A 50 -12.75 -26.15 18.35
C MET A 50 -13.19 -25.17 19.44
N LEU A 51 -12.47 -24.05 19.58
CA LEU A 51 -12.81 -23.00 20.53
C LEU A 51 -14.17 -22.35 20.22
N ILE A 52 -14.43 -22.03 18.94
CA ILE A 52 -15.70 -21.45 18.51
C ILE A 52 -16.83 -22.46 18.71
N MET A 53 -16.67 -23.71 18.23
CA MET A 53 -17.70 -24.76 18.35
C MET A 53 -18.07 -25.03 19.81
N ARG A 54 -17.09 -24.99 20.73
CA ARG A 54 -17.34 -25.19 22.16
C ARG A 54 -18.09 -24.02 22.80
N GLN A 55 -17.84 -22.78 22.35
CA GLN A 55 -18.46 -21.57 22.89
C GLN A 55 -19.82 -21.26 22.24
N ARG A 56 -19.96 -21.57 20.95
CA ARG A 56 -21.17 -21.33 20.15
C ARG A 56 -21.27 -22.39 19.03
N PRO A 57 -21.84 -23.57 19.32
CA PRO A 57 -21.92 -24.69 18.37
C PRO A 57 -22.83 -24.44 17.17
N ASP A 58 -23.70 -23.43 17.26
CA ASP A 58 -24.61 -23.03 16.20
C ASP A 58 -24.10 -21.85 15.35
N ALA A 59 -22.83 -21.46 15.53
CA ALA A 59 -22.23 -20.37 14.76
C ALA A 59 -22.23 -20.67 13.25
N THR A 60 -22.57 -19.66 12.47
CA THR A 60 -22.72 -19.74 11.00
C THR A 60 -21.82 -18.78 10.25
N ALA A 61 -21.44 -17.65 10.86
CA ALA A 61 -20.47 -16.73 10.30
C ALA A 61 -19.86 -15.91 11.44
N VAL A 62 -18.53 -16.00 11.63
CA VAL A 62 -17.84 -15.40 12.78
C VAL A 62 -16.80 -14.39 12.29
N ALA A 63 -16.77 -13.21 12.89
CA ALA A 63 -15.81 -12.15 12.56
C ALA A 63 -15.52 -11.23 13.76
N SER A 64 -14.52 -10.34 13.62
CA SER A 64 -14.22 -9.33 14.65
C SER A 64 -15.34 -8.28 14.73
N TYR A 65 -15.41 -7.55 15.84
CA TYR A 65 -16.35 -6.42 15.95
C TYR A 65 -16.12 -5.38 14.85
N THR A 66 -14.87 -5.05 14.54
CA THR A 66 -14.55 -4.08 13.48
C THR A 66 -14.99 -4.60 12.11
N THR A 67 -14.83 -5.90 11.85
CA THR A 67 -15.30 -6.52 10.60
C THR A 67 -16.81 -6.40 10.47
N TRP A 68 -17.59 -6.69 11.52
CA TRP A 68 -19.04 -6.50 11.47
C TRP A 68 -19.43 -5.03 11.27
N LYS A 69 -18.77 -4.13 11.98
CA LYS A 69 -18.98 -2.68 11.86
C LYS A 69 -18.71 -2.18 10.42
N SER A 70 -17.71 -2.74 9.74
CA SER A 70 -17.36 -2.35 8.38
C SER A 70 -18.41 -2.69 7.32
N ILE A 71 -19.29 -3.65 7.60
CA ILE A 71 -20.41 -4.05 6.72
C ILE A 71 -21.76 -3.61 7.28
N ASP A 72 -21.76 -2.53 8.07
CA ASP A 72 -22.95 -1.92 8.69
C ASP A 72 -23.77 -2.89 9.55
N ARG A 73 -23.07 -3.80 10.25
CA ARG A 73 -23.65 -4.67 11.28
C ARG A 73 -23.12 -4.32 12.66
N GLN A 74 -23.99 -4.30 13.66
CA GLN A 74 -23.63 -3.99 15.05
C GLN A 74 -23.85 -5.20 15.94
N VAL A 75 -22.90 -5.47 16.84
CA VAL A 75 -23.11 -6.50 17.87
C VAL A 75 -24.21 -6.06 18.81
N GLN A 76 -25.18 -6.94 19.03
CA GLN A 76 -26.33 -6.71 19.90
C GLN A 76 -25.86 -6.49 21.34
N TRP A 77 -26.54 -5.59 22.03
CA TRP A 77 -26.20 -5.25 23.40
C TRP A 77 -26.36 -6.47 24.32
N GLY A 78 -25.34 -6.72 25.16
CA GLY A 78 -25.32 -7.84 26.10
C GLY A 78 -24.77 -9.17 25.55
N GLU A 79 -24.50 -9.26 24.24
CA GLU A 79 -23.93 -10.46 23.63
C GLU A 79 -22.51 -10.76 24.13
N ARG A 80 -22.26 -12.04 24.47
CA ARG A 80 -20.94 -12.48 24.93
C ARG A 80 -20.03 -12.75 23.74
N SER A 81 -18.82 -12.19 23.77
CA SER A 81 -17.81 -12.45 22.73
C SER A 81 -17.34 -13.91 22.74
N ILE A 82 -17.13 -14.48 21.56
CA ILE A 82 -16.43 -15.74 21.37
C ILE A 82 -14.92 -15.46 21.41
N LYS A 83 -14.16 -16.25 22.16
CA LYS A 83 -12.71 -16.13 22.28
C LYS A 83 -11.98 -17.03 21.30
N VAL A 84 -11.07 -16.46 20.52
CA VAL A 84 -10.19 -17.17 19.59
C VAL A 84 -8.73 -16.77 19.82
N LEU A 85 -7.80 -17.60 19.39
CA LEU A 85 -6.35 -17.36 19.48
C LEU A 85 -5.86 -16.68 18.21
N ALA A 86 -5.34 -15.46 18.35
CA ALA A 86 -4.65 -14.74 17.29
C ALA A 86 -3.12 -14.82 17.47
N PRO A 87 -2.34 -15.01 16.39
CA PRO A 87 -0.88 -15.06 16.48
C PRO A 87 -0.31 -13.70 16.90
N VAL A 88 0.77 -13.74 17.68
CA VAL A 88 1.64 -12.61 17.99
C VAL A 88 2.94 -12.85 17.25
N THR A 89 3.22 -12.01 16.26
CA THR A 89 4.42 -12.12 15.45
C THR A 89 5.50 -11.17 15.95
N ARG A 90 6.75 -11.60 15.84
CA ARG A 90 7.93 -10.76 16.05
C ARG A 90 8.90 -11.02 14.92
N ARG A 91 9.53 -9.95 14.44
CA ARG A 91 10.58 -10.04 13.43
C ARG A 91 11.83 -10.61 14.08
N ILE A 92 12.34 -11.71 13.54
CA ILE A 92 13.56 -12.40 14.01
C ILE A 92 14.52 -12.61 12.85
N ASP A 93 15.80 -12.74 13.15
CA ASP A 93 16.81 -13.15 12.19
C ASP A 93 16.57 -14.62 11.77
N VAL A 94 16.72 -14.91 10.49
CA VAL A 94 16.74 -16.25 9.91
C VAL A 94 18.12 -16.82 10.22
N THR A 95 18.21 -18.01 10.78
CA THR A 95 19.48 -18.65 11.15
C THR A 95 19.67 -19.96 10.40
N ASP A 96 20.92 -20.33 10.13
CA ASP A 96 21.31 -21.60 9.54
C ASP A 96 21.23 -22.75 10.57
N ASP A 97 21.54 -23.97 10.14
CA ASP A 97 21.51 -25.17 10.98
C ASP A 97 22.54 -25.16 12.13
N ARG A 98 23.46 -24.19 12.14
CA ARG A 98 24.46 -23.96 13.20
C ARG A 98 24.09 -22.77 14.09
N GLY A 99 22.92 -22.16 13.88
CA GLY A 99 22.40 -21.05 14.67
C GLY A 99 23.00 -19.69 14.31
N GLN A 100 23.74 -19.58 13.21
CA GLN A 100 24.26 -18.30 12.74
C GLN A 100 23.24 -17.60 11.84
N PRO A 101 23.11 -16.26 11.92
CA PRO A 101 22.16 -15.54 11.10
C PRO A 101 22.53 -15.69 9.61
N VAL A 102 21.59 -16.22 8.84
CA VAL A 102 21.64 -16.29 7.38
C VAL A 102 21.66 -14.86 6.88
N LEU A 103 22.69 -14.55 6.11
CA LEU A 103 22.82 -13.26 5.48
C LEU A 103 22.11 -13.30 4.12
N ASP A 104 21.47 -12.21 3.75
CA ASP A 104 20.97 -12.00 2.39
C ASP A 104 22.14 -11.66 1.44
N GLU A 105 21.82 -11.48 0.16
CA GLU A 105 22.79 -11.24 -0.91
C GLU A 105 23.66 -9.99 -0.67
N ASP A 106 23.19 -9.07 0.18
CA ASP A 106 23.86 -7.83 0.58
C ASP A 106 24.64 -7.95 1.90
N GLY A 107 24.73 -9.15 2.49
CA GLY A 107 25.45 -9.41 3.74
C GLY A 107 24.69 -8.98 5.01
N HIS A 108 23.41 -8.59 4.90
CA HIS A 108 22.57 -8.26 6.04
C HIS A 108 21.86 -9.49 6.60
N ARG A 109 21.54 -9.48 7.90
CA ARG A 109 20.82 -10.58 8.51
C ARG A 109 19.41 -10.65 7.94
N ARG A 110 19.13 -11.70 7.17
CA ARG A 110 17.81 -11.98 6.62
C ARG A 110 16.84 -12.14 7.78
N ARG A 111 15.71 -11.41 7.79
CA ARG A 111 14.72 -11.47 8.90
C ARG A 111 13.37 -11.98 8.43
N ARG A 112 12.73 -12.81 9.25
CA ARG A 112 11.35 -13.29 9.04
C ARG A 112 10.45 -12.99 10.22
N ASN A 113 9.15 -12.88 9.97
CA ASN A 113 8.17 -12.84 11.05
C ASN A 113 8.00 -14.24 11.63
N LYS A 114 8.39 -14.43 12.89
CA LYS A 114 8.12 -15.66 13.64
C LYS A 114 6.97 -15.39 14.61
N ILE A 115 6.01 -16.31 14.64
CA ILE A 115 4.99 -16.35 15.68
C ILE A 115 5.72 -16.65 17.00
N ILE A 116 5.74 -15.68 17.90
CA ILE A 116 6.36 -15.80 19.23
C ILE A 116 5.37 -16.19 20.32
N GLY A 117 4.09 -16.26 19.97
CA GLY A 117 3.03 -16.73 20.85
C GLY A 117 1.65 -16.42 20.29
N TYR A 118 0.64 -16.61 21.12
CA TYR A 118 -0.76 -16.33 20.77
C TYR A 118 -1.38 -15.43 21.82
N ARG A 119 -2.38 -14.66 21.42
CA ARG A 119 -3.19 -13.85 22.33
C ARG A 119 -4.68 -14.13 22.11
N PRO A 120 -5.48 -14.16 23.18
CA PRO A 120 -6.93 -14.22 23.05
C PRO A 120 -7.47 -12.94 22.41
N VAL A 121 -8.33 -13.07 21.41
CA VAL A 121 -9.09 -11.96 20.81
C VAL A 121 -10.58 -12.27 20.80
N SER A 122 -11.40 -11.23 20.68
CA SER A 122 -12.86 -11.32 20.72
C SER A 122 -13.44 -11.29 19.31
N VAL A 123 -14.26 -12.28 18.99
CA VAL A 123 -15.04 -12.36 17.75
C VAL A 123 -16.51 -12.61 18.07
N PHE A 124 -17.39 -12.41 17.10
CA PHE A 124 -18.84 -12.51 17.24
C PHE A 124 -19.42 -13.26 16.05
N ASP A 125 -20.45 -14.07 16.29
CA ASP A 125 -21.25 -14.68 15.23
C ASP A 125 -22.27 -13.67 14.66
N ILE A 126 -22.65 -13.85 13.39
CA ILE A 126 -23.66 -13.02 12.72
C ILE A 126 -24.97 -12.95 13.50
N LYS A 127 -25.41 -14.03 14.16
CA LYS A 127 -26.63 -14.05 14.98
C LYS A 127 -26.55 -13.13 16.20
N GLN A 128 -25.33 -12.75 16.60
CA GLN A 128 -25.07 -11.78 17.65
C GLN A 128 -25.10 -10.34 17.15
N THR A 129 -25.43 -10.12 15.88
CA THR A 129 -25.39 -8.79 15.27
C THR A 129 -26.75 -8.39 14.70
N THR A 130 -27.02 -7.10 14.62
CA THR A 130 -28.14 -6.48 13.89
C THR A 130 -27.60 -5.81 12.64
N GLY A 131 -28.39 -5.81 11.56
CA GLY A 131 -28.05 -5.19 10.28
C GLY A 131 -28.64 -5.98 9.10
N ALA A 132 -28.42 -5.51 7.88
CA ALA A 132 -28.92 -6.16 6.66
C ALA A 132 -28.40 -7.61 6.55
N PRO A 133 -29.26 -8.60 6.22
CA PRO A 133 -28.83 -9.99 6.08
C PRO A 133 -27.64 -10.08 5.12
N LEU A 134 -26.66 -10.94 5.45
CA LEU A 134 -25.57 -11.17 4.53
C LEU A 134 -26.16 -11.71 3.21
N PRO A 135 -25.67 -11.25 2.05
CA PRO A 135 -26.03 -11.88 0.78
C PRO A 135 -25.72 -13.38 0.92
N GLU A 136 -26.70 -14.24 0.63
CA GLU A 136 -26.44 -15.67 0.63
C GLU A 136 -25.30 -15.94 -0.35
N PRO A 137 -24.18 -16.56 0.06
CA PRO A 137 -23.17 -16.96 -0.89
C PRO A 137 -23.86 -17.91 -1.86
N ALA A 138 -23.91 -17.53 -3.13
CA ALA A 138 -24.36 -18.42 -4.19
C ALA A 138 -23.58 -19.73 -4.02
N ARG A 139 -24.29 -20.83 -3.78
CA ARG A 139 -23.61 -22.13 -3.66
C ARG A 139 -22.91 -22.36 -5.00
N PRO A 140 -21.59 -22.60 -5.03
CA PRO A 140 -20.89 -22.85 -6.27
C PRO A 140 -21.47 -24.11 -6.90
N THR A 141 -22.28 -23.95 -7.93
CA THR A 141 -22.75 -25.06 -8.77
C THR A 141 -21.59 -25.45 -9.67
N LEU A 142 -21.32 -26.75 -9.79
CA LEU A 142 -20.31 -27.23 -10.73
C LEU A 142 -20.70 -26.80 -12.15
N LEU A 143 -19.71 -26.45 -12.96
CA LEU A 143 -19.91 -26.25 -14.39
C LEU A 143 -20.32 -27.58 -15.01
N VAL A 144 -21.32 -27.53 -15.88
CA VAL A 144 -21.82 -28.71 -16.61
C VAL A 144 -21.56 -28.53 -18.09
N GLY A 145 -21.30 -29.63 -18.80
CA GLY A 145 -21.05 -29.67 -20.23
C GLY A 145 -19.57 -29.84 -20.63
N GLN A 146 -19.32 -29.63 -21.92
CA GLN A 146 -18.04 -29.88 -22.57
C GLN A 146 -17.11 -28.66 -22.47
N ALA A 147 -15.81 -28.90 -22.35
CA ALA A 147 -14.81 -27.85 -22.49
C ALA A 147 -14.40 -27.68 -23.97
N PRO A 148 -13.88 -26.51 -24.37
CA PRO A 148 -13.32 -26.30 -25.71
C PRO A 148 -12.27 -27.36 -26.08
N ASP A 149 -12.32 -27.81 -27.32
CA ASP A 149 -11.42 -28.84 -27.85
C ASP A 149 -9.95 -28.44 -27.68
N GLY A 150 -9.15 -29.34 -27.11
CA GLY A 150 -7.71 -29.14 -26.91
C GLY A 150 -7.30 -28.26 -25.72
N LEU A 151 -8.24 -27.62 -25.02
CA LEU A 151 -7.94 -26.78 -23.86
C LEU A 151 -7.39 -27.61 -22.69
N TRP A 152 -7.99 -28.76 -22.39
CA TRP A 152 -7.48 -29.70 -21.37
C TRP A 152 -6.04 -30.11 -21.68
N ALA A 153 -5.77 -30.57 -22.92
CA ALA A 153 -4.45 -31.03 -23.33
C ALA A 153 -3.39 -29.91 -23.28
N SER A 154 -3.78 -28.67 -23.57
CA SER A 154 -2.88 -27.52 -23.47
C SER A 154 -2.53 -27.19 -22.02
N LEU A 155 -3.50 -27.22 -21.11
CA LEU A 155 -3.25 -27.03 -19.67
C LEU A 155 -2.43 -28.18 -19.07
N GLU A 156 -2.69 -29.42 -19.50
CA GLU A 156 -1.92 -30.59 -19.08
C GLU A 156 -0.45 -30.52 -19.51
N ARG A 157 -0.19 -30.01 -20.73
CA ARG A 157 1.17 -29.74 -21.20
C ARG A 157 1.87 -28.71 -20.31
N GLU A 158 1.21 -27.61 -19.98
CA GLU A 158 1.77 -26.59 -19.08
C GLU A 158 2.10 -27.13 -17.68
N VAL A 159 1.21 -27.95 -17.11
CA VAL A 159 1.48 -28.63 -15.83
C VAL A 159 2.72 -29.53 -15.95
N SER A 160 2.85 -30.25 -17.06
CA SER A 160 3.97 -31.17 -17.31
C SER A 160 5.29 -30.45 -17.54
N GLU A 161 5.31 -29.35 -18.31
CA GLU A 161 6.51 -28.53 -18.57
C GLU A 161 7.06 -27.90 -17.30
N ARG A 162 6.19 -27.62 -16.33
CA ARG A 162 6.56 -27.13 -14.99
C ARG A 162 6.98 -28.25 -14.04
N GLY A 163 7.07 -29.49 -14.54
CA GLY A 163 7.57 -30.64 -13.80
C GLY A 163 6.56 -31.25 -12.83
N TYR A 164 5.27 -31.01 -13.01
CA TYR A 164 4.19 -31.63 -12.24
C TYR A 164 3.52 -32.75 -13.03
N ARG A 165 3.10 -33.81 -12.34
CA ARG A 165 2.31 -34.90 -12.91
C ARG A 165 0.83 -34.66 -12.68
N LEU A 166 0.04 -34.58 -13.76
CA LEU A 166 -1.42 -34.50 -13.68
C LEU A 166 -2.04 -35.90 -13.44
N LEU A 167 -2.95 -35.99 -12.48
CA LEU A 167 -3.66 -37.21 -12.09
C LEU A 167 -5.17 -36.93 -11.99
N ARG A 168 -5.98 -37.90 -12.42
CA ARG A 168 -7.44 -37.91 -12.17
C ARG A 168 -7.75 -38.80 -10.96
N ALA A 169 -8.63 -38.37 -10.08
CA ALA A 169 -8.97 -39.09 -8.86
C ALA A 169 -10.39 -38.85 -8.38
N GLY A 170 -10.99 -39.85 -7.72
CA GLY A 170 -12.33 -39.77 -7.17
C GLY A 170 -12.42 -38.98 -5.86
N SER A 171 -13.65 -38.72 -5.46
CA SER A 171 -14.01 -37.98 -4.25
C SER A 171 -13.53 -38.66 -2.96
N GLU A 172 -13.27 -39.97 -2.96
CA GLU A 172 -12.66 -40.70 -1.85
C GLU A 172 -11.24 -40.21 -1.52
N ARG A 173 -10.52 -39.67 -2.50
CA ARG A 173 -9.16 -39.15 -2.33
C ARG A 173 -9.09 -37.63 -2.18
N LEU A 174 -10.01 -36.90 -2.83
CA LEU A 174 -10.04 -35.43 -2.80
C LEU A 174 -11.04 -34.86 -1.77
N GLY A 175 -11.87 -35.68 -1.14
CA GLY A 175 -12.90 -35.23 -0.22
C GLY A 175 -13.91 -34.31 -0.90
N SER A 176 -14.11 -33.11 -0.37
CA SER A 176 -14.99 -32.09 -0.98
C SER A 176 -14.28 -31.20 -2.01
N ALA A 177 -12.97 -31.36 -2.22
CA ALA A 177 -12.22 -30.55 -3.18
C ALA A 177 -12.38 -31.06 -4.62
N ASN A 178 -12.44 -30.13 -5.57
CA ASN A 178 -12.48 -30.47 -6.99
C ASN A 178 -11.08 -30.73 -7.57
N GLY A 179 -10.03 -30.21 -6.93
CA GLY A 179 -8.64 -30.46 -7.29
C GLY A 179 -7.67 -30.10 -6.17
N ALA A 180 -6.42 -30.51 -6.32
CA ALA A 180 -5.35 -30.25 -5.37
C ALA A 180 -3.97 -30.25 -6.03
N THR A 181 -3.19 -29.20 -5.76
CA THR A 181 -1.77 -29.13 -6.10
C THR A 181 -0.94 -29.60 -4.90
N MET A 182 -0.03 -30.54 -5.14
CA MET A 182 0.85 -31.13 -4.15
C MET A 182 2.32 -30.82 -4.51
N PRO A 183 2.91 -29.74 -3.97
CA PRO A 183 4.26 -29.29 -4.36
C PRO A 183 5.37 -30.30 -4.03
N GLY A 184 5.25 -31.01 -2.90
CA GLY A 184 6.23 -32.01 -2.47
C GLY A 184 6.40 -33.17 -3.46
N PRO A 185 5.35 -33.96 -3.74
CA PRO A 185 5.42 -35.03 -4.74
C PRO A 185 5.34 -34.53 -6.19
N ARG A 186 5.16 -33.22 -6.41
CA ARG A 186 4.93 -32.58 -7.71
C ARG A 186 3.78 -33.22 -8.49
N GLU A 187 2.61 -33.25 -7.86
CA GLU A 187 1.40 -33.79 -8.47
C GLU A 187 0.28 -32.75 -8.49
N VAL A 188 -0.52 -32.76 -9.56
CA VAL A 188 -1.79 -32.03 -9.65
C VAL A 188 -2.91 -33.05 -9.78
N TRP A 189 -3.90 -32.94 -8.92
CA TRP A 189 -5.03 -33.84 -8.87
C TRP A 189 -6.27 -33.09 -9.32
N VAL A 190 -7.02 -33.64 -10.28
CA VAL A 190 -8.32 -33.13 -10.70
C VAL A 190 -9.36 -34.23 -10.55
N ARG A 191 -10.50 -33.87 -9.99
CA ARG A 191 -11.61 -34.78 -9.74
C ARG A 191 -12.08 -35.49 -11.02
N ASP A 192 -12.33 -36.79 -10.98
CA ASP A 192 -12.75 -37.59 -12.15
C ASP A 192 -14.26 -37.69 -12.36
N ASP A 193 -15.06 -37.47 -11.31
CA ASP A 193 -16.53 -37.51 -11.33
C ASP A 193 -17.19 -36.14 -11.59
N VAL A 194 -16.59 -35.33 -12.47
CA VAL A 194 -17.12 -34.03 -12.90
C VAL A 194 -17.02 -33.85 -14.42
N ASP A 195 -17.97 -33.10 -14.97
CA ASP A 195 -18.02 -32.74 -16.39
C ASP A 195 -16.74 -32.02 -16.86
N ASP A 196 -16.43 -32.12 -18.15
CA ASP A 196 -15.18 -31.61 -18.75
C ASP A 196 -14.99 -30.10 -18.50
N ALA A 197 -16.07 -29.33 -18.56
CA ALA A 197 -16.05 -27.90 -18.25
C ALA A 197 -15.55 -27.62 -16.81
N GLN A 198 -16.00 -28.41 -15.83
CA GLN A 198 -15.57 -28.29 -14.44
C GLN A 198 -14.14 -28.80 -14.24
N ALA A 199 -13.78 -29.88 -14.93
CA ALA A 199 -12.43 -30.43 -14.87
C ALA A 199 -11.40 -29.41 -15.40
N VAL A 200 -11.67 -28.77 -16.54
CA VAL A 200 -10.80 -27.74 -17.12
C VAL A 200 -10.70 -26.50 -16.24
N LYS A 201 -11.81 -26.03 -15.65
CA LYS A 201 -11.77 -24.95 -14.65
C LYS A 201 -10.83 -25.28 -13.50
N THR A 202 -10.99 -26.49 -12.98
CA THR A 202 -10.21 -26.95 -11.84
C THR A 202 -8.73 -27.06 -12.21
N LEU A 203 -8.42 -27.59 -13.39
CA LEU A 203 -7.04 -27.68 -13.87
C LEU A 203 -6.39 -26.30 -14.05
N ALA A 204 -7.11 -25.32 -14.61
CA ALA A 204 -6.63 -23.95 -14.74
C ALA A 204 -6.35 -23.30 -13.37
N HIS A 205 -7.20 -23.57 -12.36
CA HIS A 205 -7.00 -23.12 -10.98
C HIS A 205 -5.74 -23.71 -10.34
N GLU A 206 -5.55 -25.02 -10.47
CA GLU A 206 -4.37 -25.69 -9.91
C GLU A 206 -3.08 -25.29 -10.65
N LEU A 207 -3.13 -25.10 -11.97
CA LEU A 207 -2.01 -24.55 -12.74
C LEU A 207 -1.67 -23.12 -12.29
N ALA A 208 -2.67 -22.28 -12.04
CA ALA A 208 -2.45 -20.93 -11.50
C ALA A 208 -1.77 -20.98 -10.12
N ARG A 209 -2.12 -21.94 -9.25
CA ARG A 209 -1.42 -22.15 -7.97
C ARG A 209 0.06 -22.51 -8.18
N ILE A 210 0.38 -23.30 -9.20
CA ILE A 210 1.78 -23.60 -9.53
C ILE A 210 2.50 -22.33 -9.96
N ILE A 211 1.96 -21.60 -10.95
CA ILE A 211 2.58 -20.40 -11.52
C ILE A 211 2.81 -19.32 -10.46
N LEU A 212 1.85 -19.13 -9.55
CA LEU A 212 1.87 -18.04 -8.59
C LEU A 212 2.56 -18.38 -7.27
N HIS A 213 2.59 -19.66 -6.86
CA HIS A 213 2.87 -20.03 -5.46
C HIS A 213 3.76 -21.24 -5.21
N ALA A 214 4.09 -22.06 -6.22
CA ALA A 214 4.82 -23.31 -6.00
C ALA A 214 6.24 -23.08 -5.44
N ASP A 215 6.92 -22.00 -5.89
CA ASP A 215 8.32 -21.72 -5.59
C ASP A 215 8.52 -20.37 -4.85
N ASP A 216 7.45 -19.80 -4.29
CA ASP A 216 7.49 -18.49 -3.62
C ASP A 216 7.70 -18.65 -2.09
N PRO A 217 8.90 -18.34 -1.55
CA PRO A 217 9.20 -18.43 -0.11
C PRO A 217 8.53 -17.33 0.72
N ASP A 218 8.01 -16.27 0.08
CA ASP A 218 7.31 -15.14 0.70
C ASP A 218 5.80 -15.15 0.39
N ALA A 219 5.29 -16.31 -0.04
CA ALA A 219 3.96 -16.47 -0.57
C ALA A 219 2.86 -15.94 0.38
N PRO A 220 1.83 -15.27 -0.17
CA PRO A 220 0.84 -14.56 0.64
C PRO A 220 -0.04 -15.53 1.45
N CYS A 221 -0.80 -15.00 2.42
CA CYS A 221 -1.69 -15.83 3.23
C CYS A 221 -2.67 -16.64 2.36
N ARG A 222 -3.13 -17.80 2.88
CA ARG A 222 -3.96 -18.77 2.13
C ARG A 222 -5.13 -18.12 1.36
N GLY A 223 -5.81 -17.12 1.95
CA GLY A 223 -6.93 -16.45 1.31
C GLY A 223 -6.56 -15.68 0.04
N ILE A 224 -5.39 -15.02 0.01
CA ILE A 224 -4.90 -14.31 -1.17
C ILE A 224 -4.53 -15.32 -2.28
N LYS A 225 -3.91 -16.46 -1.91
CA LYS A 225 -3.57 -17.51 -2.88
C LYS A 225 -4.79 -18.05 -3.61
N GLU A 226 -5.90 -18.24 -2.89
CA GLU A 226 -7.15 -18.73 -3.49
C GLU A 226 -7.76 -17.71 -4.43
N VAL A 227 -7.78 -16.43 -4.04
CA VAL A 227 -8.32 -15.35 -4.88
C VAL A 227 -7.51 -15.20 -6.17
N GLU A 228 -6.19 -15.25 -6.07
CA GLU A 228 -5.31 -15.12 -7.24
C GLU A 228 -5.49 -16.30 -8.19
N ALA A 229 -5.47 -17.53 -7.68
CA ALA A 229 -5.67 -18.73 -8.49
C ALA A 229 -7.06 -18.77 -9.16
N GLU A 230 -8.12 -18.40 -8.44
CA GLU A 230 -9.49 -18.37 -8.95
C GLU A 230 -9.66 -17.30 -10.04
N SER A 231 -9.04 -16.13 -9.85
CA SER A 231 -9.09 -15.03 -10.83
C SER A 231 -8.39 -15.39 -12.14
N VAL A 232 -7.25 -16.08 -12.06
CA VAL A 232 -6.53 -16.57 -13.25
C VAL A 232 -7.34 -17.63 -13.98
N ALA A 233 -7.96 -18.57 -13.26
CA ALA A 233 -8.83 -19.58 -13.85
C ALA A 233 -10.02 -18.93 -14.59
N TYR A 234 -10.69 -17.96 -13.95
CA TYR A 234 -11.78 -17.19 -14.54
C TYR A 234 -11.37 -16.54 -15.88
N LEU A 235 -10.27 -15.78 -15.89
CA LEU A 235 -9.78 -15.07 -17.08
C LEU A 235 -9.41 -16.04 -18.21
N THR A 236 -8.80 -17.16 -17.86
CA THR A 236 -8.45 -18.21 -18.81
C THR A 236 -9.70 -18.77 -19.48
N LEU A 237 -10.69 -19.20 -18.68
CA LEU A 237 -11.93 -19.82 -19.17
C LEU A 237 -12.77 -18.84 -19.99
N ALA A 238 -12.90 -17.60 -19.53
CA ALA A 238 -13.64 -16.55 -20.23
C ALA A 238 -13.05 -16.25 -21.62
N SER A 239 -11.73 -16.29 -21.75
CA SER A 239 -11.03 -16.09 -23.04
C SER A 239 -11.25 -17.24 -24.03
N HIS A 240 -11.60 -18.42 -23.52
CA HIS A 240 -11.98 -19.60 -24.30
C HIS A 240 -13.50 -19.75 -24.48
N GLY A 241 -14.27 -18.69 -24.19
CA GLY A 241 -15.72 -18.65 -24.41
C GLY A 241 -16.55 -19.41 -23.38
N MET A 242 -15.97 -19.78 -22.23
CA MET A 242 -16.70 -20.44 -21.15
C MET A 242 -17.27 -19.40 -20.17
N THR A 243 -18.59 -19.42 -19.96
CA THR A 243 -19.27 -18.60 -18.93
C THR A 243 -19.09 -19.21 -17.55
N THR A 244 -18.47 -18.45 -16.64
CA THR A 244 -18.16 -18.85 -15.25
C THR A 244 -18.82 -17.91 -14.22
N ASP A 245 -19.83 -17.18 -14.65
CA ASP A 245 -20.48 -16.06 -13.97
C ASP A 245 -21.08 -16.42 -12.60
N ASN A 246 -21.44 -17.69 -12.41
CA ASN A 246 -22.00 -18.21 -11.16
C ASN A 246 -20.96 -18.62 -10.10
N TYR A 247 -19.66 -18.53 -10.40
CA TYR A 247 -18.61 -19.09 -9.53
C TYR A 247 -17.68 -18.01 -8.93
N SER A 248 -17.44 -16.89 -9.62
CA SER A 248 -16.20 -16.12 -9.38
C SER A 248 -16.34 -14.75 -8.71
N PHE A 249 -17.49 -14.07 -8.79
CA PHE A 249 -17.59 -12.66 -8.33
C PHE A 249 -18.06 -12.45 -6.87
N PRO A 250 -19.04 -13.23 -6.34
CA PRO A 250 -19.45 -13.13 -4.93
C PRO A 250 -18.40 -13.67 -3.95
N TYR A 251 -17.48 -14.53 -4.42
CA TYR A 251 -16.46 -15.19 -3.61
C TYR A 251 -15.18 -14.37 -3.44
N VAL A 252 -14.88 -13.39 -4.29
CA VAL A 252 -13.63 -12.60 -4.20
C VAL A 252 -13.81 -11.34 -3.33
N THR A 253 -15.01 -10.73 -3.36
CA THR A 253 -15.33 -9.50 -2.63
C THR A 253 -15.54 -9.70 -1.12
N HIS A 254 -15.99 -10.89 -0.68
CA HIS A 254 -16.23 -11.20 0.73
C HIS A 254 -14.97 -11.61 1.53
N TRP A 255 -13.79 -11.64 0.91
CA TRP A 255 -12.55 -12.17 1.53
C TRP A 255 -11.43 -11.14 1.71
N ALA A 256 -11.46 -10.02 1.01
CA ALA A 256 -10.38 -9.02 1.09
C ALA A 256 -10.44 -8.17 2.38
N TYR A 257 -11.61 -8.05 3.01
CA TYR A 257 -11.83 -7.14 4.14
C TYR A 257 -11.18 -7.55 5.48
N PRO A 258 -11.16 -8.84 5.89
CA PRO A 258 -10.59 -9.23 7.19
C PRO A 258 -9.05 -9.31 7.24
N ILE A 259 -8.36 -9.28 6.08
CA ILE A 259 -6.89 -9.44 5.99
C ILE A 259 -6.18 -8.08 6.14
N ALA A 260 -6.77 -7.01 5.63
CA ALA A 260 -6.24 -5.64 5.75
C ALA A 260 -6.08 -5.16 7.20
N GLU A 261 -6.89 -5.69 8.12
CA GLU A 261 -6.84 -5.34 9.54
C GLU A 261 -5.71 -6.05 10.30
N VAL A 262 -5.25 -7.22 9.82
CA VAL A 262 -4.26 -8.06 10.54
C VAL A 262 -2.82 -7.75 10.11
N GLU A 263 -2.62 -7.27 8.88
CA GLU A 263 -1.27 -7.04 8.32
C GLU A 263 -0.89 -5.56 8.14
N HIS A 264 -1.78 -4.59 8.39
CA HIS A 264 -1.52 -3.15 8.19
C HIS A 264 -1.00 -2.81 6.77
N VAL A 265 -1.42 -3.54 5.74
CA VAL A 265 -1.07 -3.30 4.33
C VAL A 265 -2.21 -2.56 3.64
N ASP A 266 -1.89 -1.60 2.78
CA ASP A 266 -2.86 -0.84 1.99
C ASP A 266 -3.65 -1.78 1.06
N MET A 267 -4.98 -1.71 1.14
CA MET A 267 -5.89 -2.48 0.29
C MET A 267 -5.66 -2.23 -1.20
N ALA A 268 -5.30 -1.00 -1.58
CA ALA A 268 -4.97 -0.67 -2.95
C ALA A 268 -3.66 -1.34 -3.40
N GLU A 269 -2.70 -1.50 -2.51
CA GLU A 269 -1.43 -2.19 -2.77
C GLU A 269 -1.61 -3.70 -2.88
N ILE A 270 -2.44 -4.30 -2.01
CA ILE A 270 -2.85 -5.71 -2.14
C ILE A 270 -3.54 -5.91 -3.49
N VAL A 271 -4.55 -5.10 -3.82
CA VAL A 271 -5.30 -5.20 -5.08
C VAL A 271 -4.42 -4.99 -6.31
N THR A 272 -3.47 -4.04 -6.28
CA THR A 272 -2.56 -3.75 -7.40
C THR A 272 -1.51 -4.85 -7.59
N ARG A 273 -0.89 -5.33 -6.50
CA ARG A 273 0.12 -6.40 -6.55
C ARG A 273 -0.49 -7.75 -6.91
N THR A 274 -1.64 -8.07 -6.33
CA THR A 274 -2.43 -9.27 -6.68
C THR A 274 -2.97 -9.17 -8.11
N GLY A 275 -3.48 -8.00 -8.51
CA GLY A 275 -3.98 -7.77 -9.87
C GLY A 275 -2.92 -7.98 -10.96
N ARG A 276 -1.70 -7.45 -10.75
CA ARG A 276 -0.60 -7.64 -11.72
C ARG A 276 -0.17 -9.11 -11.83
N ARG A 277 0.01 -9.81 -10.70
CA ARG A 277 0.35 -11.24 -10.67
C ARG A 277 -0.72 -12.10 -11.34
N VAL A 278 -2.00 -11.79 -11.12
CA VAL A 278 -3.12 -12.45 -11.79
C VAL A 278 -3.08 -12.22 -13.31
N ILE A 279 -2.86 -10.98 -13.76
CA ILE A 279 -2.80 -10.67 -15.19
C ILE A 279 -1.61 -11.38 -15.87
N ASP A 280 -0.43 -11.36 -15.26
CA ASP A 280 0.77 -11.97 -15.84
C ASP A 280 0.67 -13.51 -15.87
N ALA A 281 0.12 -14.12 -14.82
CA ALA A 281 -0.14 -15.56 -14.79
C ALA A 281 -1.22 -15.96 -15.80
N ALA A 282 -2.30 -15.18 -15.94
CA ALA A 282 -3.33 -15.41 -16.95
C ALA A 282 -2.76 -15.28 -18.37
N ARG A 283 -1.92 -14.27 -18.64
CA ARG A 283 -1.24 -14.11 -19.93
C ARG A 283 -0.40 -15.35 -20.28
N THR A 284 0.38 -15.85 -19.31
CA THR A 284 1.19 -17.07 -19.47
C THR A 284 0.33 -18.27 -19.89
N ILE A 285 -0.80 -18.50 -19.22
CA ILE A 285 -1.70 -19.61 -19.58
C ILE A 285 -2.37 -19.38 -20.93
N LEU A 286 -2.75 -18.14 -21.25
CA LEU A 286 -3.42 -17.80 -22.52
C LEU A 286 -2.49 -17.96 -23.73
N GLU A 287 -1.22 -17.56 -23.61
CA GLU A 287 -0.19 -17.77 -24.64
C GLU A 287 0.00 -19.27 -24.94
N ALA A 288 -0.06 -20.11 -23.90
CA ALA A 288 0.08 -21.55 -24.03
C ALA A 288 -1.17 -22.30 -24.56
N THR A 289 -2.36 -21.69 -24.44
CA THR A 289 -3.65 -22.36 -24.69
C THR A 289 -4.37 -21.88 -25.95
N GLN A 290 -3.95 -20.78 -26.58
CA GLN A 290 -4.58 -20.27 -27.80
C GLN A 290 -3.93 -20.81 -29.08
N THR A 291 -4.71 -21.54 -29.89
CA THR A 291 -4.33 -21.91 -31.27
C THR A 291 -5.21 -21.12 -32.26
N ALA A 292 -4.61 -20.08 -32.87
CA ALA A 292 -5.02 -19.37 -34.10
C ALA A 292 -6.53 -19.03 -34.33
N ARG A 293 -6.99 -17.82 -33.92
CA ARG A 293 -7.57 -16.76 -34.79
C ARG A 293 -7.92 -15.45 -34.04
N ALA A 294 -7.35 -14.34 -34.56
CA ALA A 294 -7.73 -12.91 -34.52
C ALA A 294 -7.64 -12.09 -33.20
N PRO A 295 -6.66 -11.17 -33.07
CA PRO A 295 -6.45 -10.27 -31.92
C PRO A 295 -7.45 -9.10 -31.77
N ASP A 296 -8.09 -8.61 -32.83
CA ASP A 296 -8.71 -7.27 -32.76
C ASP A 296 -10.12 -7.21 -32.14
N ALA A 297 -10.93 -8.26 -32.26
CA ALA A 297 -12.29 -8.27 -31.72
C ALA A 297 -12.31 -8.47 -30.19
N ALA A 298 -11.37 -9.24 -29.66
CA ALA A 298 -11.20 -9.43 -28.22
C ALA A 298 -10.60 -8.18 -27.56
N LEU A 299 -9.61 -7.54 -28.20
CA LEU A 299 -9.06 -6.24 -27.75
C LEU A 299 -10.10 -5.11 -27.83
N ALA A 300 -10.96 -5.08 -28.87
CA ALA A 300 -12.06 -4.12 -28.95
C ALA A 300 -13.15 -4.40 -27.90
N ALA A 301 -13.48 -5.67 -27.64
CA ALA A 301 -14.42 -6.05 -26.58
C ALA A 301 -13.86 -5.75 -25.18
N ILE A 302 -12.55 -5.91 -24.97
CA ILE A 302 -11.85 -5.49 -23.76
C ILE A 302 -11.86 -3.98 -23.66
N ALA A 303 -11.53 -3.22 -24.72
CA ALA A 303 -11.58 -1.76 -24.71
C ALA A 303 -12.98 -1.22 -24.40
N VAL A 304 -14.03 -1.78 -25.00
CA VAL A 304 -15.43 -1.41 -24.72
C VAL A 304 -15.84 -1.80 -23.30
N ARG A 305 -15.41 -2.96 -22.78
CA ARG A 305 -15.71 -3.40 -21.41
C ARG A 305 -14.88 -2.70 -20.35
N THR A 306 -13.66 -2.28 -20.66
CA THR A 306 -12.80 -1.43 -19.84
C THR A 306 -13.35 0.00 -19.83
N GLN A 307 -13.91 0.47 -20.94
CA GLN A 307 -14.61 1.75 -21.01
C GLN A 307 -15.93 1.70 -20.26
N ALA A 308 -16.70 0.61 -20.35
CA ALA A 308 -17.91 0.38 -19.55
C ALA A 308 -17.58 0.16 -18.06
N ALA A 309 -16.44 -0.44 -17.72
CA ALA A 309 -15.96 -0.58 -16.35
C ALA A 309 -15.41 0.75 -15.82
N ALA A 310 -14.74 1.56 -16.64
CA ALA A 310 -14.31 2.91 -16.29
C ALA A 310 -15.51 3.85 -16.13
N GLU A 311 -16.54 3.70 -16.97
CA GLU A 311 -17.83 4.37 -16.83
C GLU A 311 -18.56 3.87 -15.60
N HIS A 312 -18.64 2.57 -15.33
CA HIS A 312 -19.26 2.04 -14.10
C HIS A 312 -18.47 2.44 -12.84
N THR A 313 -17.14 2.53 -12.91
CA THR A 313 -16.31 3.03 -11.81
C THR A 313 -16.47 4.54 -11.66
N LYS A 314 -16.68 5.27 -12.75
CA LYS A 314 -17.05 6.69 -12.75
C LYS A 314 -18.47 6.90 -12.21
N THR A 315 -19.43 6.05 -12.56
CA THR A 315 -20.81 6.07 -12.03
C THR A 315 -20.83 5.67 -10.57
N LEU A 316 -20.05 4.68 -10.14
CA LEU A 316 -19.85 4.35 -8.72
C LEU A 316 -19.14 5.47 -7.96
N ARG A 317 -18.18 6.16 -8.60
CA ARG A 317 -17.51 7.33 -8.03
C ARG A 317 -18.44 8.53 -7.94
N GLU A 318 -19.30 8.74 -8.95
CA GLU A 318 -20.37 9.74 -9.00
C GLU A 318 -21.52 9.37 -8.03
N GLU A 319 -21.81 8.10 -7.78
CA GLU A 319 -22.77 7.60 -6.78
C GLU A 319 -22.20 7.70 -5.36
N VAL A 320 -20.89 7.53 -5.19
CA VAL A 320 -20.17 7.77 -3.92
C VAL A 320 -19.98 9.28 -3.67
N GLU A 321 -19.76 10.10 -4.70
CA GLU A 321 -19.78 11.57 -4.64
C GLU A 321 -21.21 12.11 -4.45
N ALA A 322 -22.23 11.46 -5.01
CA ALA A 322 -23.64 11.75 -4.73
C ALA A 322 -24.07 11.28 -3.33
N LYS A 323 -23.25 10.45 -2.68
CA LYS A 323 -23.29 10.12 -1.25
C LYS A 323 -22.46 11.08 -0.39
N ALA A 324 -22.00 12.20 -0.95
CA ALA A 324 -21.57 13.35 -0.15
C ALA A 324 -22.70 13.68 0.84
N LEU A 325 -22.33 14.01 2.08
CA LEU A 325 -23.31 14.51 3.03
C LEU A 325 -24.08 15.65 2.38
N PRO A 326 -25.40 15.78 2.65
CA PRO A 326 -26.14 16.99 2.31
C PRO A 326 -25.26 18.21 2.64
N PRO A 327 -25.16 19.24 1.78
CA PRO A 327 -24.25 20.36 1.97
C PRO A 327 -24.30 20.98 3.38
N VAL A 328 -25.48 20.92 4.00
CA VAL A 328 -25.74 21.33 5.39
C VAL A 328 -24.92 20.50 6.40
N GLU A 329 -24.90 19.17 6.30
CA GLU A 329 -24.16 18.33 7.25
C GLU A 329 -22.64 18.42 7.04
N ARG A 330 -22.13 18.55 5.80
CA ARG A 330 -20.69 18.82 5.57
C ARG A 330 -20.28 20.14 6.21
N ALA A 331 -21.06 21.21 6.01
CA ALA A 331 -20.78 22.51 6.59
C ALA A 331 -20.74 22.49 8.12
N VAL A 332 -21.65 21.72 8.76
CA VAL A 332 -21.63 21.54 10.22
C VAL A 332 -20.34 20.85 10.67
N LEU A 333 -19.91 19.77 10.01
CA LEU A 333 -18.68 19.08 10.39
C LEU A 333 -17.44 19.97 10.21
N LEU A 334 -17.38 20.76 9.14
CA LEU A 334 -16.31 21.75 8.97
C LEU A 334 -16.33 22.81 10.08
N GLY A 335 -17.53 23.27 10.49
CA GLY A 335 -17.70 24.17 11.63
C GLY A 335 -17.13 23.59 12.92
N VAL A 336 -17.43 22.32 13.23
CA VAL A 336 -16.87 21.63 14.41
C VAL A 336 -15.34 21.61 14.37
N VAL A 337 -14.74 21.29 13.23
CA VAL A 337 -13.27 21.23 13.10
C VAL A 337 -12.66 22.64 13.21
N ALA A 338 -13.29 23.66 12.61
CA ALA A 338 -12.85 25.04 12.69
C ALA A 338 -12.92 25.61 14.12
N ASP A 339 -14.00 25.36 14.85
CA ASP A 339 -14.13 25.78 16.24
C ASP A 339 -13.16 25.01 17.16
N SER A 340 -12.85 23.74 16.82
CA SER A 340 -11.81 22.98 17.51
C SER A 340 -10.42 23.59 17.29
N ASP A 341 -10.10 24.04 16.07
CA ASP A 341 -8.84 24.73 15.78
C ASP A 341 -8.72 26.04 16.56
N ALA A 342 -9.78 26.85 16.55
CA ALA A 342 -9.83 28.09 17.34
C ALA A 342 -9.62 27.81 18.83
N TYR A 343 -10.27 26.76 19.37
CA TYR A 343 -10.05 26.31 20.73
C TYR A 343 -8.58 25.94 20.96
N PHE A 344 -8.01 25.04 20.17
CA PHE A 344 -6.62 24.58 20.36
C PHE A 344 -5.60 25.72 20.23
N ARG A 345 -5.79 26.64 19.28
CA ARG A 345 -4.94 27.84 19.13
C ARG A 345 -5.02 28.75 20.36
N SER A 346 -6.18 28.86 21.00
CA SER A 346 -6.31 29.64 22.25
C SER A 346 -5.55 29.03 23.43
N GLN A 347 -5.30 27.71 23.41
CA GLN A 347 -4.60 26.99 24.47
C GLN A 347 -3.07 26.95 24.29
N VAL A 348 -2.55 27.20 23.08
CA VAL A 348 -1.14 26.93 22.72
C VAL A 348 -0.15 27.72 23.57
N GLN A 349 -0.44 28.97 23.90
CA GLN A 349 0.47 29.85 24.66
C GLN A 349 0.68 29.39 26.10
N ARG A 350 -0.21 28.54 26.64
CA ARG A 350 -0.15 28.03 28.03
C ARG A 350 0.37 26.59 28.09
N SER A 351 0.96 26.10 27.01
CA SER A 351 1.37 24.70 26.85
C SER A 351 2.89 24.55 26.71
N TRP A 352 3.37 23.32 26.61
CA TRP A 352 4.76 22.99 26.29
C TRP A 352 5.15 23.31 24.83
N VAL A 353 4.17 23.57 23.95
CA VAL A 353 4.37 23.69 22.50
C VAL A 353 5.31 24.84 22.12
N PRO A 354 5.17 26.08 22.62
CA PRO A 354 6.03 27.19 22.21
C PRO A 354 7.50 26.96 22.55
N GLU A 355 7.80 26.51 23.77
CA GLU A 355 9.17 26.19 24.20
C GLU A 355 9.77 25.03 23.39
N TYR A 356 8.97 23.99 23.14
CA TYR A 356 9.39 22.85 22.32
C TYR A 356 9.75 23.26 20.88
N LEU A 357 8.91 24.07 20.23
CA LEU A 357 9.17 24.55 18.87
C LEU A 357 10.34 25.55 18.83
N ALA A 358 10.46 26.43 19.84
CA ALA A 358 11.60 27.34 19.97
C ALA A 358 12.92 26.59 20.11
N GLY A 359 12.98 25.54 20.94
CA GLY A 359 14.14 24.66 21.08
C GLY A 359 14.52 23.91 19.80
N ARG A 360 13.59 23.83 18.84
CA ARG A 360 13.78 23.30 17.49
C ARG A 360 13.89 24.38 16.41
N GLY A 361 14.13 25.65 16.75
CA GLY A 361 14.24 26.73 15.76
C GLY A 361 12.96 27.02 14.94
N LEU A 362 11.84 26.39 15.29
CA LEU A 362 10.53 26.50 14.65
C LEU A 362 9.56 27.41 15.43
N GLY A 363 10.05 28.22 16.38
CA GLY A 363 9.20 29.03 17.26
C GLY A 363 8.26 29.99 16.52
N THR A 364 8.63 30.46 15.33
CA THR A 364 7.80 31.33 14.48
C THR A 364 6.67 30.59 13.76
N ALA A 365 6.64 29.25 13.80
CA ALA A 365 5.64 28.46 13.10
C ALA A 365 4.25 28.51 13.74
N VAL A 366 4.15 28.87 15.03
CA VAL A 366 2.89 28.77 15.80
C VAL A 366 1.74 29.51 15.11
N ASP A 367 1.97 30.77 14.74
CA ASP A 367 0.94 31.57 14.10
C ASP A 367 0.79 31.23 12.61
N GLY A 368 1.91 31.12 11.88
CA GLY A 368 1.92 30.92 10.42
C GLY A 368 1.36 29.58 9.95
N HIS A 369 1.44 28.53 10.78
CA HIS A 369 1.02 27.17 10.42
C HIS A 369 -0.22 26.67 11.16
N GLY A 370 -0.93 27.55 11.87
CA GLY A 370 -2.15 27.11 12.53
C GLY A 370 -1.92 26.25 13.79
N ILE A 371 -0.71 26.20 14.34
CA ILE A 371 -0.37 25.22 15.39
C ILE A 371 -1.15 25.54 16.68
N GLY A 372 -1.80 24.51 17.23
CA GLY A 372 -2.55 24.58 18.48
C GLY A 372 -2.06 23.59 19.53
N TYR A 373 -2.74 23.58 20.68
CA TYR A 373 -2.55 22.60 21.74
C TYR A 373 -3.89 22.03 22.19
N ALA A 374 -3.99 20.70 22.21
CA ALA A 374 -5.09 19.97 22.82
C ALA A 374 -4.76 19.70 24.29
N PRO A 375 -5.50 20.29 25.26
CA PRO A 375 -5.27 20.07 26.69
C PRO A 375 -5.40 18.61 27.12
N ASN A 376 -4.88 18.27 28.31
CA ASN A 376 -4.90 16.89 28.83
C ASN A 376 -6.27 16.45 29.39
N GLY A 377 -7.27 17.35 29.43
CA GLY A 377 -8.60 17.02 29.91
C GLY A 377 -9.32 15.96 29.07
N TRP A 378 -10.24 15.23 29.71
CA TRP A 378 -10.98 14.15 29.04
C TRP A 378 -12.15 14.64 28.20
N THR A 379 -12.71 15.82 28.49
CA THR A 379 -13.92 16.36 27.84
C THR A 379 -13.84 17.86 27.58
N GLU A 380 -12.67 18.48 27.72
CA GLU A 380 -12.53 19.94 27.62
C GLU A 380 -12.99 20.48 26.26
N LEU A 381 -12.52 19.87 25.17
CA LEU A 381 -12.95 20.22 23.82
C LEU A 381 -14.41 19.85 23.61
N THR A 382 -14.82 18.66 24.03
CA THR A 382 -16.20 18.18 23.85
C THR A 382 -17.20 19.12 24.54
N ASP A 383 -16.92 19.55 25.77
CA ASP A 383 -17.76 20.45 26.54
C ASP A 383 -17.75 21.87 25.95
N HIS A 384 -16.61 22.32 25.43
CA HIS A 384 -16.52 23.57 24.66
C HIS A 384 -17.41 23.53 23.41
N LEU A 385 -17.30 22.48 22.58
CA LEU A 385 -18.11 22.33 21.37
C LEU A 385 -19.61 22.21 21.66
N ARG A 386 -20.00 21.52 22.75
CA ARG A 386 -21.39 21.50 23.22
C ARG A 386 -21.89 22.89 23.60
N SER A 387 -21.04 23.71 24.24
CA SER A 387 -21.40 25.09 24.60
C SER A 387 -21.65 25.98 23.38
N LEU A 388 -21.05 25.64 22.23
CA LEU A 388 -21.29 26.29 20.94
C LEU A 388 -22.54 25.75 20.20
N GLY A 389 -23.22 24.75 20.77
CA GLY A 389 -24.47 24.20 20.26
C GLY A 389 -24.32 22.96 19.36
N TYR A 390 -23.11 22.40 19.21
CA TYR A 390 -22.93 21.14 18.49
C TYR A 390 -23.49 19.95 19.27
N THR A 391 -24.12 19.02 18.56
CA THR A 391 -24.60 17.76 19.14
C THR A 391 -23.45 16.76 19.28
N ASP A 392 -23.61 15.80 20.18
CA ASP A 392 -22.64 14.71 20.37
C ASP A 392 -22.36 13.94 19.07
N ASP A 393 -23.38 13.75 18.23
CA ASP A 393 -23.23 13.05 16.95
C ASP A 393 -22.40 13.84 15.94
N HIS A 394 -22.54 15.18 15.89
CA HIS A 394 -21.66 16.03 15.07
C HIS A 394 -20.21 15.98 15.55
N ILE A 395 -20.01 16.05 16.87
CA ILE A 395 -18.67 16.04 17.48
C ILE A 395 -17.98 14.69 17.23
N GLU A 396 -18.68 13.57 17.37
CA GLU A 396 -18.14 12.24 17.06
C GLU A 396 -17.88 12.07 15.56
N ALA A 397 -18.83 12.46 14.69
CA ALA A 397 -18.72 12.31 13.24
C ALA A 397 -17.59 13.15 12.62
N SER A 398 -17.26 14.30 13.23
CA SER A 398 -16.10 15.12 12.85
C SER A 398 -14.76 14.48 13.24
N GLY A 399 -14.78 13.48 14.12
CA GLY A 399 -13.59 12.81 14.63
C GLY A 399 -12.88 13.55 15.78
N MET A 400 -13.48 14.62 16.32
CA MET A 400 -12.89 15.41 17.43
C MET A 400 -13.06 14.73 18.80
N ALA A 401 -14.06 13.85 18.94
CA ALA A 401 -14.27 13.01 20.11
C ALA A 401 -14.34 11.52 19.76
N THR A 402 -14.34 10.68 20.78
CA THR A 402 -14.52 9.22 20.70
C THR A 402 -15.40 8.78 21.86
N ARG A 403 -16.31 7.82 21.66
CA ARG A 403 -17.06 7.25 22.79
C ARG A 403 -16.19 6.37 23.67
N ALA A 404 -16.14 6.71 24.95
CA ALA A 404 -15.60 5.84 25.97
C ALA A 404 -16.50 4.61 26.16
N ARG A 405 -15.96 3.60 26.87
CA ARG A 405 -16.70 2.36 27.17
C ARG A 405 -17.98 2.59 27.99
N THR A 406 -18.08 3.73 28.67
CA THR A 406 -19.25 4.18 29.45
C THR A 406 -20.34 4.80 28.58
N GLY A 407 -20.08 5.04 27.29
CA GLY A 407 -20.99 5.72 26.36
C GLY A 407 -20.76 7.23 26.23
N ASN A 408 -20.05 7.84 27.19
CA ASN A 408 -19.73 9.27 27.16
C ASN A 408 -18.68 9.58 26.09
N LEU A 409 -18.84 10.72 25.41
CA LEU A 409 -17.78 11.27 24.57
C LEU A 409 -16.59 11.74 25.40
N ILE A 410 -15.41 11.44 24.91
CA ILE A 410 -14.13 11.94 25.40
C ILE A 410 -13.33 12.53 24.24
N ASP A 411 -12.54 13.54 24.53
CA ASP A 411 -11.70 14.25 23.57
C ASP A 411 -10.73 13.27 22.92
N ARG A 412 -10.62 13.28 21.59
CA ARG A 412 -9.69 12.41 20.87
C ARG A 412 -8.24 12.82 21.11
N PHE A 413 -7.98 14.11 20.96
CA PHE A 413 -6.65 14.70 21.13
C PHE A 413 -6.54 15.21 22.56
N ARG A 414 -5.51 14.73 23.27
CA ARG A 414 -5.23 15.12 24.65
C ARG A 414 -3.74 15.19 24.88
N ASP A 415 -3.29 16.27 25.51
CA ASP A 415 -1.89 16.61 25.72
C ASP A 415 -1.05 16.48 24.43
N ARG A 416 -1.51 17.18 23.39
CA ARG A 416 -0.91 17.10 22.06
C ARG A 416 -0.80 18.45 21.39
N MET A 417 0.30 18.68 20.68
CA MET A 417 0.43 19.76 19.70
C MET A 417 -0.40 19.40 18.48
N THR A 418 -1.38 20.22 18.10
CA THR A 418 -2.24 19.99 16.94
C THR A 418 -1.73 20.75 15.72
N LEU A 419 -1.72 20.07 14.58
CA LEU A 419 -1.34 20.60 13.28
C LEU A 419 -2.56 20.44 12.36
N PRO A 420 -3.18 21.54 11.91
CA PRO A 420 -4.34 21.48 11.05
C PRO A 420 -4.02 20.84 9.70
N LEU A 421 -5.01 20.17 9.10
CA LEU A 421 -4.93 19.56 7.78
C LEU A 421 -6.07 20.06 6.90
N ARG A 422 -5.70 20.65 5.76
CA ARG A 422 -6.66 21.18 4.78
C ARG A 422 -6.84 20.27 3.58
N ASP A 423 -8.06 20.24 3.06
CA ASP A 423 -8.38 19.54 1.81
C ASP A 423 -8.00 20.37 0.57
N ALA A 424 -8.34 19.87 -0.63
CA ALA A 424 -8.04 20.54 -1.89
C ALA A 424 -8.78 21.88 -2.09
N ALA A 425 -9.90 22.10 -1.38
CA ALA A 425 -10.61 23.37 -1.37
C ALA A 425 -10.02 24.39 -0.38
N GLY A 426 -9.07 23.95 0.45
CA GLY A 426 -8.51 24.73 1.55
C GLY A 426 -9.35 24.66 2.83
N ASP A 427 -10.40 23.84 2.85
CA ASP A 427 -11.24 23.65 4.02
C ASP A 427 -10.45 22.88 5.09
N LEU A 428 -10.56 23.31 6.34
CA LEU A 428 -9.97 22.57 7.46
C LEU A 428 -10.80 21.32 7.76
N VAL A 429 -10.20 20.14 7.58
CA VAL A 429 -10.92 18.86 7.65
C VAL A 429 -10.48 17.94 8.78
N GLY A 430 -9.35 18.22 9.42
CA GLY A 430 -8.88 17.46 10.56
C GLY A 430 -7.51 17.90 11.06
N PHE A 431 -6.88 17.05 11.86
CA PHE A 431 -5.59 17.34 12.47
C PHE A 431 -4.65 16.13 12.42
N THR A 432 -3.35 16.40 12.38
CA THR A 432 -2.34 15.49 12.93
C THR A 432 -1.82 16.08 14.24
N ALA A 433 -1.63 15.24 15.26
CA ALA A 433 -1.40 15.71 16.61
C ALA A 433 -0.23 14.97 17.30
N ARG A 434 0.82 15.71 17.64
CA ARG A 434 2.05 15.17 18.23
C ARG A 434 1.95 15.12 19.76
N SER A 435 2.34 14.01 20.38
CA SER A 435 2.47 13.92 21.86
C SER A 435 3.55 14.85 22.39
N GLY A 436 3.52 15.17 23.69
CA GLY A 436 4.60 15.91 24.37
C GLY A 436 5.96 15.20 24.32
N PRO A 437 7.08 15.93 24.50
CA PRO A 437 8.42 15.34 24.54
C PRO A 437 8.58 14.35 25.71
N ASP A 438 7.88 14.58 26.82
CA ASP A 438 7.93 13.75 28.04
C ASP A 438 6.92 12.59 28.01
N SER A 439 6.28 12.31 26.87
CA SER A 439 5.31 11.22 26.78
C SER A 439 6.00 9.85 26.87
N ASP A 440 5.51 8.98 27.75
CA ASP A 440 5.94 7.59 27.82
C ASP A 440 5.74 6.90 26.46
N GLY A 441 6.75 6.13 26.01
CA GLY A 441 6.79 5.53 24.66
C GLY A 441 5.68 4.52 24.32
N GLU A 442 4.73 4.29 25.23
CA GLU A 442 3.51 3.52 24.99
C GLU A 442 2.46 4.30 24.15
N ILE A 443 2.55 5.63 24.12
CA ILE A 443 1.61 6.50 23.39
C ILE A 443 2.17 6.84 22.00
N PRO A 444 1.36 6.78 20.92
CA PRO A 444 1.84 7.15 19.58
C PRO A 444 2.35 8.60 19.52
N LYS A 445 3.57 8.76 19.00
CA LYS A 445 4.23 10.06 18.78
C LYS A 445 3.34 11.02 17.98
N TYR A 446 2.67 10.53 16.95
CA TYR A 446 1.65 11.26 16.19
C TYR A 446 0.33 10.49 16.20
N LEU A 447 -0.77 11.24 16.33
CA LEU A 447 -2.14 10.74 16.25
C LEU A 447 -2.90 11.63 15.26
N ASN A 448 -3.48 11.04 14.21
CA ASN A 448 -4.29 11.80 13.25
C ASN A 448 -5.77 11.76 13.63
N SER A 449 -6.56 12.64 13.04
CA SER A 449 -8.01 12.45 12.92
C SER A 449 -8.32 11.05 12.38
N PRO A 450 -9.41 10.40 12.84
CA PRO A 450 -9.85 9.14 12.25
C PRO A 450 -10.38 9.41 10.84
N SER A 451 -10.53 8.37 10.02
CA SER A 451 -11.23 8.54 8.74
C SER A 451 -12.66 9.01 9.00
N THR A 452 -13.04 10.13 8.39
CA THR A 452 -14.39 10.67 8.40
C THR A 452 -14.83 10.94 6.96
N VAL A 453 -16.05 11.41 6.81
CA VAL A 453 -16.60 11.83 5.52
C VAL A 453 -15.92 13.06 4.93
N ILE A 454 -15.28 13.89 5.77
CA ILE A 454 -14.48 15.05 5.36
C ILE A 454 -12.97 14.80 5.43
N PHE A 455 -12.52 13.75 6.13
CA PHE A 455 -11.10 13.45 6.35
C PHE A 455 -10.73 12.06 5.85
N LYS A 456 -9.85 12.00 4.84
CA LYS A 456 -9.27 10.75 4.34
C LYS A 456 -7.76 10.82 4.35
N LYS A 457 -7.14 10.09 5.29
CA LYS A 457 -5.68 10.08 5.50
C LYS A 457 -4.88 9.69 4.24
N SER A 458 -5.44 8.84 3.38
CA SER A 458 -4.78 8.38 2.15
C SER A 458 -4.76 9.43 1.04
N GLU A 459 -5.52 10.52 1.17
CA GLU A 459 -5.66 11.59 0.17
C GLU A 459 -5.01 12.90 0.67
N LEU A 460 -4.84 13.08 1.98
CA LEU A 460 -4.36 14.33 2.58
C LEU A 460 -2.84 14.31 2.86
N MET A 461 -2.17 15.36 2.41
CA MET A 461 -0.79 15.68 2.77
C MET A 461 -0.78 17.02 3.49
N TYR A 462 -0.02 17.08 4.60
CA TYR A 462 0.23 18.35 5.27
C TYR A 462 0.95 19.30 4.31
N GLY A 463 0.56 20.57 4.27
CA GLY A 463 1.09 21.60 3.39
C GLY A 463 0.43 21.65 2.01
N LEU A 464 -0.13 20.54 1.51
CA LEU A 464 -0.65 20.50 0.14
C LEU A 464 -1.96 21.26 0.00
N GLY A 465 -2.87 21.16 0.98
CA GLY A 465 -4.12 21.92 0.97
C GLY A 465 -3.88 23.41 1.25
N GLU A 466 -2.93 23.70 2.15
CA GLU A 466 -2.51 25.03 2.55
C GLU A 466 -1.90 25.81 1.37
N HIS A 467 -1.04 25.15 0.59
CA HIS A 467 -0.27 25.81 -0.46
C HIS A 467 -0.80 25.55 -1.87
N ARG A 468 -1.93 24.84 -2.03
CA ARG A 468 -2.39 24.32 -3.33
C ARG A 468 -2.41 25.36 -4.44
N GLN A 469 -2.92 26.55 -4.14
CA GLN A 469 -3.04 27.65 -5.10
C GLN A 469 -1.71 28.35 -5.37
N ALA A 470 -0.77 28.30 -4.41
CA ALA A 470 0.56 28.87 -4.51
C ALA A 470 1.54 27.97 -5.27
N ILE A 471 1.31 26.66 -5.30
CA ILE A 471 2.13 25.68 -6.05
C ILE A 471 1.93 25.90 -7.56
N GLY A 472 2.84 26.70 -8.14
CA GLY A 472 2.93 27.02 -9.55
C GLY A 472 3.98 26.19 -10.30
N LEU A 473 4.32 26.62 -11.51
CA LEU A 473 5.34 25.97 -12.34
C LEU A 473 6.76 26.11 -11.76
N ASP A 474 7.05 27.23 -11.11
CA ASP A 474 8.37 27.54 -10.54
C ASP A 474 8.54 27.02 -9.11
N SER A 475 7.43 26.66 -8.46
CA SER A 475 7.41 26.11 -7.11
C SER A 475 8.02 24.71 -7.08
N VAL A 476 8.75 24.41 -6.02
CA VAL A 476 9.30 23.07 -5.78
C VAL A 476 8.70 22.51 -4.50
N PRO A 477 7.62 21.71 -4.59
CA PRO A 477 7.14 20.92 -3.47
C PRO A 477 8.22 19.95 -3.00
N VAL A 478 8.57 20.04 -1.71
CA VAL A 478 9.53 19.17 -1.03
C VAL A 478 8.74 18.22 -0.15
N ILE A 479 8.73 16.93 -0.50
CA ILE A 479 8.01 15.90 0.26
C ILE A 479 8.94 15.31 1.32
N CYS A 480 8.52 15.45 2.57
CA CYS A 480 9.19 14.97 3.76
C CYS A 480 8.38 13.87 4.47
N GLU A 481 9.00 13.19 5.44
CA GLU A 481 8.32 12.17 6.24
C GLU A 481 7.35 12.76 7.26
N GLY A 482 7.75 13.84 7.93
CA GLY A 482 7.02 14.42 9.06
C GLY A 482 6.49 15.84 8.80
N PRO A 483 5.37 16.24 9.44
CA PRO A 483 4.85 17.60 9.34
C PRO A 483 5.83 18.68 9.84
N LEU A 484 6.68 18.37 10.83
CA LEU A 484 7.68 19.33 11.32
C LEU A 484 8.79 19.57 10.29
N ASP A 485 9.11 18.58 9.47
CA ASP A 485 10.07 18.70 8.38
C ASP A 485 9.51 19.59 7.26
N ALA A 486 8.23 19.40 6.92
CA ALA A 486 7.51 20.29 6.00
C ALA A 486 7.48 21.74 6.50
N ILE A 487 7.16 21.96 7.79
CA ILE A 487 7.21 23.30 8.41
C ILE A 487 8.62 23.89 8.33
N ALA A 488 9.65 23.08 8.58
CA ALA A 488 11.04 23.53 8.51
C ALA A 488 11.41 24.00 7.10
N VAL A 489 10.99 23.27 6.06
CA VAL A 489 11.14 23.69 4.66
C VAL A 489 10.46 25.02 4.42
N ASP A 490 9.19 25.19 4.83
CA ASP A 490 8.44 26.45 4.63
C ASP A 490 9.11 27.64 5.32
N LEU A 491 9.58 27.46 6.57
CA LEU A 491 10.28 28.53 7.29
C LEU A 491 11.62 28.89 6.64
N VAL A 492 12.35 27.91 6.12
CA VAL A 492 13.60 28.14 5.39
C VAL A 492 13.31 28.83 4.06
N ALA A 493 12.25 28.43 3.37
CA ALA A 493 11.80 29.06 2.13
C ALA A 493 11.48 30.54 2.33
N LEU A 494 10.71 30.85 3.38
CA LEU A 494 10.36 32.22 3.75
C LEU A 494 11.60 33.07 4.07
N ARG A 495 12.59 32.52 4.79
CA ARG A 495 13.82 33.25 5.16
C ARG A 495 14.76 33.47 3.99
N SER A 496 14.82 32.52 3.06
CA SER A 496 15.74 32.54 1.91
C SER A 496 15.12 33.15 0.65
N GLY A 497 13.80 33.34 0.61
CA GLY A 497 13.08 33.86 -0.55
C GLY A 497 12.97 32.85 -1.69
N THR A 498 13.04 31.55 -1.41
CA THR A 498 12.92 30.48 -2.41
C THR A 498 11.49 29.99 -2.56
N ASP A 499 11.12 29.49 -3.73
CA ASP A 499 9.79 28.92 -4.02
C ASP A 499 9.61 27.46 -3.54
N LEU A 500 10.28 27.08 -2.45
CA LEU A 500 10.14 25.75 -1.85
C LEU A 500 8.83 25.67 -1.07
N VAL A 501 8.17 24.51 -1.13
CA VAL A 501 6.90 24.25 -0.42
C VAL A 501 7.00 22.93 0.33
N GLY A 502 6.99 22.97 1.65
CA GLY A 502 7.10 21.78 2.49
C GLY A 502 5.81 20.97 2.51
N LEU A 503 5.89 19.70 2.14
CA LEU A 503 4.79 18.75 2.16
C LEU A 503 5.14 17.52 3.01
N ALA A 504 4.16 16.91 3.69
CA ALA A 504 4.42 15.67 4.42
C ALA A 504 3.25 14.69 4.41
N THR A 505 3.60 13.40 4.33
CA THR A 505 2.65 12.31 4.57
C THR A 505 2.46 12.12 6.07
N CYS A 506 1.25 12.31 6.60
CA CYS A 506 1.00 12.33 8.05
C CYS A 506 1.06 10.91 8.69
N GLY A 507 2.22 10.25 8.70
CA GLY A 507 2.41 8.92 9.28
C GLY A 507 1.77 7.79 8.46
N THR A 508 1.80 7.91 7.13
CA THR A 508 1.42 6.88 6.15
C THR A 508 2.48 6.80 5.07
N ALA A 509 2.64 5.63 4.46
CA ALA A 509 3.39 5.54 3.21
C ALA A 509 2.73 6.44 2.14
N PHE A 510 3.53 7.02 1.25
CA PHE A 510 3.03 7.82 0.14
C PHE A 510 2.12 6.97 -0.78
N THR A 511 0.89 7.40 -1.02
CA THR A 511 -0.14 6.63 -1.73
C THR A 511 -0.30 7.11 -3.19
N VAL A 512 -0.98 6.32 -4.03
CA VAL A 512 -1.36 6.77 -5.38
C VAL A 512 -2.33 7.96 -5.32
N ALA A 513 -3.19 8.01 -4.30
CA ALA A 513 -4.09 9.14 -4.11
C ALA A 513 -3.34 10.44 -3.74
N HIS A 514 -2.28 10.38 -2.92
CA HIS A 514 -1.39 11.52 -2.70
C HIS A 514 -0.74 11.99 -4.01
N ALA A 515 -0.23 11.07 -4.82
CA ALA A 515 0.30 11.41 -6.15
C ALA A 515 -0.78 12.09 -7.00
N GLY A 516 -2.00 11.55 -7.02
CA GLY A 516 -3.12 12.14 -7.74
C GLY A 516 -3.47 13.55 -7.26
N GLU A 517 -3.46 13.81 -5.95
CA GLU A 517 -3.66 15.15 -5.40
C GLU A 517 -2.52 16.11 -5.76
N LEU A 518 -1.28 15.62 -5.81
CA LEU A 518 -0.12 16.40 -6.23
C LEU A 518 -0.16 16.73 -7.73
N GLY A 519 -0.56 15.77 -8.57
CA GLY A 519 -0.72 15.95 -10.03
C GLY A 519 -1.86 16.91 -10.41
N LYS A 520 -2.76 17.24 -9.48
CA LYS A 520 -3.76 18.32 -9.66
C LYS A 520 -3.18 19.72 -9.45
N THR A 521 -1.94 19.84 -8.97
CA THR A 521 -1.23 21.13 -8.88
C THR A 521 -0.57 21.49 -10.21
N ARG A 522 0.10 22.65 -10.28
CA ARG A 522 0.89 23.05 -11.46
C ARG A 522 2.39 22.78 -11.31
N ALA A 523 2.80 22.01 -10.29
CA ALA A 523 4.21 21.70 -10.06
C ALA A 523 4.82 21.00 -11.28
N ALA A 524 5.89 21.58 -11.84
CA ALA A 524 6.68 20.93 -12.88
C ALA A 524 7.73 19.97 -12.29
N GLU A 525 8.15 20.24 -11.06
CA GLU A 525 9.15 19.48 -10.32
C GLU A 525 8.67 19.15 -8.91
N VAL A 526 9.10 18.02 -8.36
CA VAL A 526 8.95 17.66 -6.95
C VAL A 526 10.29 17.17 -6.40
N CYS A 527 10.66 17.61 -5.21
CA CYS A 527 11.84 17.13 -4.49
C CYS A 527 11.43 16.16 -3.37
N LEU A 528 12.12 15.03 -3.26
CA LEU A 528 11.96 14.06 -2.17
C LEU A 528 13.10 14.26 -1.16
N ALA A 529 12.75 14.65 0.06
CA ALA A 529 13.69 14.90 1.16
C ALA A 529 13.28 14.06 2.39
N TYR A 530 13.43 12.75 2.25
CA TYR A 530 13.17 11.76 3.31
C TYR A 530 14.40 11.60 4.20
N ASP A 531 14.23 10.93 5.32
CA ASP A 531 15.32 10.67 6.27
C ASP A 531 16.46 9.90 5.57
N GLY A 532 17.71 10.26 5.91
CA GLY A 532 18.93 9.69 5.30
C GLY A 532 19.24 8.24 5.70
N ASP A 533 18.22 7.39 5.85
CA ASP A 533 18.34 5.97 6.23
C ASP A 533 17.80 5.01 5.13
N GLU A 534 17.95 3.71 5.34
CA GLU A 534 17.53 2.70 4.35
C GLU A 534 15.99 2.62 4.20
N ALA A 535 15.24 2.93 5.27
CA ALA A 535 13.78 2.95 5.22
C ALA A 535 13.27 4.15 4.40
N GLY A 536 13.88 5.32 4.60
CA GLY A 536 13.69 6.53 3.81
C GLY A 536 14.00 6.28 2.34
N ASN A 537 15.16 5.68 2.03
CA ASN A 537 15.52 5.34 0.65
C ASN A 537 14.50 4.44 -0.07
N LYS A 538 14.00 3.41 0.61
CA LYS A 538 12.92 2.55 0.06
C LYS A 538 11.60 3.30 -0.08
N ALA A 539 11.32 4.25 0.80
CA ALA A 539 10.12 5.10 0.72
C ALA A 539 10.20 6.07 -0.47
N VAL A 540 11.38 6.64 -0.74
CA VAL A 540 11.65 7.51 -1.88
C VAL A 540 11.40 6.78 -3.21
N GLU A 541 11.89 5.54 -3.39
CA GLU A 541 11.68 4.78 -4.64
C GLU A 541 10.18 4.50 -4.90
N ARG A 542 9.45 4.15 -3.83
CA ARG A 542 8.00 3.94 -3.89
C ARG A 542 7.24 5.23 -4.19
N ALA A 543 7.64 6.35 -3.58
CA ALA A 543 7.01 7.65 -3.82
C ALA A 543 7.25 8.12 -5.25
N TRP A 544 8.50 8.07 -5.71
CA TRP A 544 8.89 8.45 -7.06
C TRP A 544 8.09 7.71 -8.13
N THR A 545 7.97 6.39 -8.03
CA THR A 545 7.21 5.60 -9.01
C THR A 545 5.76 6.09 -9.14
N LYS A 546 5.10 6.40 -8.01
CA LYS A 546 3.72 6.90 -7.99
C LYS A 546 3.61 8.33 -8.53
N ILE A 547 4.64 9.17 -8.31
CA ILE A 547 4.67 10.56 -8.78
C ILE A 547 4.86 10.63 -10.29
N THR A 548 5.72 9.78 -10.86
CA THR A 548 5.94 9.72 -12.32
C THR A 548 4.64 9.36 -13.05
N ASP A 549 3.82 8.48 -12.48
CA ASP A 549 2.54 8.04 -13.07
C ASP A 549 1.50 9.17 -13.23
N VAL A 550 1.64 10.28 -12.49
CA VAL A 550 0.70 11.43 -12.55
C VAL A 550 1.17 12.58 -13.43
N GLY A 551 2.24 12.38 -14.21
CA GLY A 551 2.70 13.34 -15.22
C GLY A 551 3.55 14.50 -14.70
N ILE A 552 4.07 14.42 -13.47
CA ILE A 552 5.07 15.36 -12.97
C ILE A 552 6.40 15.07 -13.67
N LYS A 553 6.93 16.09 -14.35
CA LYS A 553 8.03 15.93 -15.31
C LYS A 553 9.36 15.62 -14.64
N ARG A 554 9.63 16.23 -13.48
CA ARG A 554 10.92 16.10 -12.80
C ARG A 554 10.71 15.70 -11.35
N VAL A 555 11.37 14.62 -10.94
CA VAL A 555 11.43 14.20 -9.54
C VAL A 555 12.89 14.15 -9.11
N THR A 556 13.23 14.94 -8.10
CA THR A 556 14.58 15.02 -7.55
C THR A 556 14.65 14.44 -6.14
N ILE A 557 15.85 14.07 -5.70
CA ILE A 557 16.14 13.56 -4.35
C ILE A 557 17.18 14.48 -3.71
N ALA A 558 16.83 15.06 -2.57
CA ALA A 558 17.78 15.72 -1.68
C ALA A 558 18.36 14.65 -0.74
N GLU A 559 19.58 14.18 -1.03
CA GLU A 559 20.25 13.15 -0.22
C GLU A 559 20.82 13.77 1.07
N LEU A 560 20.03 13.79 2.13
CA LEU A 560 20.41 14.36 3.42
C LEU A 560 21.53 13.53 4.10
N PRO A 561 22.37 14.14 4.95
CA PRO A 561 23.37 13.41 5.72
C PRO A 561 22.73 12.31 6.59
N ALA A 562 23.46 11.21 6.76
CA ALA A 562 22.96 10.07 7.54
C ALA A 562 22.55 10.49 8.96
N GLY A 563 21.34 10.10 9.36
CA GLY A 563 20.78 10.42 10.68
C GLY A 563 20.24 11.84 10.84
N THR A 564 20.16 12.62 9.75
CA THR A 564 19.50 13.93 9.73
C THR A 564 18.15 13.87 9.03
N ASP A 565 17.29 14.82 9.37
CA ASP A 565 15.97 15.09 8.79
C ASP A 565 15.90 16.58 8.41
N PRO A 566 14.96 17.02 7.55
CA PRO A 566 14.88 18.43 7.16
C PRO A 566 14.71 19.38 8.36
N ALA A 567 13.98 18.97 9.41
CA ALA A 567 13.81 19.80 10.60
C ALA A 567 15.12 20.00 11.38
N SER A 568 15.90 18.95 11.61
CA SER A 568 17.19 19.03 12.32
C SER A 568 18.22 19.79 11.50
N LEU A 569 18.28 19.56 10.18
CA LEU A 569 19.16 20.31 9.30
C LEU A 569 18.79 21.80 9.22
N ALA A 570 17.50 22.14 9.21
CA ALA A 570 17.04 23.53 9.23
C ALA A 570 17.41 24.28 10.53
N VAL A 571 17.59 23.56 11.64
CA VAL A 571 18.07 24.13 12.91
C VAL A 571 19.57 24.36 12.88
N GLU A 572 20.32 23.35 12.46
CA GLU A 572 21.79 23.37 12.51
C GLU A 572 22.37 24.26 11.41
N ASN A 573 21.88 24.12 10.18
CA ASN A 573 22.38 24.81 8.99
C ASN A 573 21.28 25.00 7.93
N PRO A 574 20.36 25.97 8.11
CA PRO A 574 19.26 26.19 7.17
C PRO A 574 19.72 26.51 5.74
N ALA A 575 20.90 27.11 5.57
CA ALA A 575 21.48 27.34 4.25
C ALA A 575 21.92 26.04 3.57
N GLU A 576 22.30 25.01 4.33
CA GLU A 576 22.59 23.68 3.80
C GLU A 576 21.34 23.00 3.26
N LEU A 577 20.21 23.05 3.97
CA LEU A 577 18.96 22.48 3.46
C LEU A 577 18.59 23.09 2.10
N VAL A 578 18.68 24.42 1.95
CA VAL A 578 18.46 25.09 0.65
C VAL A 578 19.44 24.60 -0.40
N ARG A 579 20.73 24.51 -0.07
CA ARG A 579 21.76 24.02 -1.00
C ARG A 579 21.48 22.58 -1.43
N MET A 580 21.08 21.70 -0.52
CA MET A 580 20.82 20.29 -0.80
C MET A 580 19.58 20.11 -1.67
N VAL A 581 18.51 20.87 -1.43
CA VAL A 581 17.33 20.86 -2.30
C VAL A 581 17.66 21.46 -3.67
N ALA A 582 18.45 22.54 -3.74
CA ALA A 582 18.88 23.14 -5.00
C ALA A 582 19.84 22.24 -5.79
N ALA A 583 20.66 21.45 -5.11
CA ALA A 583 21.59 20.48 -5.69
C ALA A 583 20.96 19.08 -5.84
N ALA A 584 19.65 18.94 -5.58
CA ALA A 584 18.97 17.66 -5.62
C ALA A 584 19.08 17.02 -7.01
N ARG A 585 19.50 15.76 -7.02
CA ARG A 585 19.74 15.00 -8.24
C ARG A 585 18.43 14.38 -8.72
N SER A 586 18.32 14.11 -10.03
CA SER A 586 17.18 13.34 -10.54
C SER A 586 17.10 11.99 -9.83
N ALA A 587 15.89 11.61 -9.42
CA ALA A 587 15.61 10.33 -8.81
C ALA A 587 16.04 9.17 -9.72
N ALA A 588 15.82 9.29 -11.03
CA ALA A 588 16.19 8.27 -12.00
C ALA A 588 17.70 7.99 -11.98
N TYR A 589 18.53 9.03 -11.94
CA TYR A 589 19.99 8.90 -11.90
C TYR A 589 20.46 8.29 -10.59
N VAL A 590 19.90 8.75 -9.45
CA VAL A 590 20.25 8.21 -8.13
C VAL A 590 19.92 6.72 -8.04
N PHE A 591 18.75 6.29 -8.54
CA PHE A 591 18.37 4.88 -8.50
C PHE A 591 19.13 4.01 -9.50
N ALA A 592 19.49 4.55 -10.67
CA ALA A 592 20.39 3.86 -11.60
C ALA A 592 21.76 3.64 -10.96
N ASP A 593 22.34 4.69 -10.37
CA ASP A 593 23.64 4.60 -9.69
C ASP A 593 23.63 3.56 -8.57
N ARG A 594 22.61 3.58 -7.71
CA ARG A 594 22.46 2.60 -6.63
C ARG A 594 22.37 1.17 -7.14
N ARG A 595 21.64 0.93 -8.24
CA ARG A 595 21.55 -0.40 -8.87
C ARG A 595 22.90 -0.84 -9.45
N ILE A 596 23.65 0.08 -10.04
CA ILE A 596 24.99 -0.19 -10.57
C ILE A 596 25.97 -0.50 -9.42
N ASP A 597 25.96 0.29 -8.35
CA ASP A 597 26.91 0.16 -7.24
C ASP A 597 26.79 -1.17 -6.47
N VAL A 598 25.59 -1.76 -6.42
CA VAL A 598 25.34 -3.06 -5.73
C VAL A 598 25.47 -4.27 -6.65
N ALA A 599 25.53 -4.07 -7.98
CA ALA A 599 25.55 -5.18 -8.92
C ALA A 599 26.91 -5.88 -8.94
N PRO A 600 26.96 -7.23 -8.89
CA PRO A 600 28.21 -7.99 -8.91
C PRO A 600 28.76 -8.16 -10.34
N ILE A 601 29.15 -7.04 -10.95
CA ILE A 601 29.63 -6.97 -12.33
C ILE A 601 31.10 -7.40 -12.41
N GLY A 602 31.99 -6.76 -11.62
CA GLY A 602 33.44 -6.88 -11.78
C GLY A 602 33.88 -6.45 -13.20
N ASP A 603 34.95 -7.06 -13.73
CA ASP A 603 35.42 -6.81 -15.10
C ASP A 603 34.63 -7.61 -16.18
N ASN A 604 33.45 -8.14 -15.83
CA ASN A 604 32.68 -9.00 -16.72
C ASN A 604 31.82 -8.18 -17.69
N VAL A 605 32.37 -7.91 -18.86
CA VAL A 605 31.70 -7.14 -19.94
C VAL A 605 30.29 -7.66 -20.26
N PRO A 606 30.03 -8.98 -20.47
CA PRO A 606 28.67 -9.47 -20.65
C PRO A 606 27.68 -9.13 -19.54
N ARG A 607 28.12 -9.14 -18.27
CA ARG A 607 27.25 -8.73 -17.13
C ARG A 607 26.99 -7.23 -17.12
N ALA A 608 27.96 -6.42 -17.52
CA ALA A 608 27.78 -4.97 -17.64
C ALA A 608 26.71 -4.64 -18.69
N TYR A 609 26.79 -5.27 -19.87
CA TYR A 609 25.77 -5.14 -20.92
C TYR A 609 24.40 -5.68 -20.48
N ALA A 610 24.34 -6.82 -19.80
CA ALA A 610 23.08 -7.36 -19.28
C ALA A 610 22.38 -6.38 -18.32
N LEU A 611 23.14 -5.84 -17.34
CA LEU A 611 22.60 -4.83 -16.42
C LEU A 611 22.22 -3.53 -17.15
N PHE A 612 23.02 -3.10 -18.12
CA PHE A 612 22.70 -1.93 -18.94
C PHE A 612 21.36 -2.08 -19.64
N HIS A 613 21.09 -3.24 -20.25
CA HIS A 613 19.80 -3.52 -20.88
C HIS A 613 18.65 -3.52 -19.87
N ASP A 614 18.82 -4.17 -18.71
CA ASP A 614 17.81 -4.18 -17.65
C ASP A 614 17.48 -2.75 -17.16
N LEU A 615 18.49 -1.89 -17.05
CA LEU A 615 18.33 -0.49 -16.66
C LEU A 615 17.68 0.35 -17.76
N VAL A 616 18.01 0.10 -19.04
CA VAL A 616 17.35 0.74 -20.19
C VAL A 616 15.87 0.35 -20.25
N ASP A 617 15.55 -0.93 -20.06
CA ASP A 617 14.17 -1.44 -20.00
C ASP A 617 13.40 -0.77 -18.86
N TRP A 618 14.02 -0.66 -17.68
CA TRP A 618 13.45 0.05 -16.55
C TRP A 618 13.25 1.55 -16.80
N ALA A 619 14.14 2.20 -17.55
CA ALA A 619 14.08 3.62 -17.88
C ALA A 619 12.99 3.96 -18.92
N GLN A 620 12.42 2.98 -19.63
CA GLN A 620 11.36 3.20 -20.62
C GLN A 620 10.15 3.95 -20.06
N ARG A 621 9.86 3.78 -18.76
CA ARG A 621 8.74 4.44 -18.06
C ARG A 621 8.95 5.94 -17.79
N LEU A 622 10.15 6.45 -18.02
CA LEU A 622 10.51 7.85 -17.75
C LEU A 622 10.18 8.75 -18.96
N PRO A 623 10.00 10.07 -18.73
CA PRO A 623 9.85 11.03 -19.83
C PRO A 623 11.01 10.96 -20.82
N ALA A 624 10.70 11.11 -22.12
CA ALA A 624 11.68 10.93 -23.20
C ALA A 624 12.91 11.83 -23.05
N GLU A 625 12.72 13.06 -22.56
CA GLU A 625 13.78 14.02 -22.27
C GLU A 625 14.82 13.53 -21.24
N GLU A 626 14.45 12.63 -20.33
CA GLU A 626 15.33 12.12 -19.29
C GLU A 626 16.03 10.81 -19.68
N ARG A 627 15.38 10.00 -20.53
CA ARG A 627 15.85 8.66 -20.95
C ARG A 627 17.23 8.67 -21.61
N VAL A 628 17.48 9.62 -22.51
CA VAL A 628 18.73 9.65 -23.31
C VAL A 628 19.93 10.01 -22.44
N GLY A 629 19.83 11.07 -21.64
CA GLY A 629 20.90 11.46 -20.73
C GLY A 629 21.18 10.36 -19.70
N LEU A 630 20.13 9.71 -19.18
CA LEU A 630 20.26 8.61 -18.24
C LEU A 630 20.96 7.41 -18.87
N ALA A 631 20.62 7.04 -20.11
CA ALA A 631 21.28 5.97 -20.84
C ALA A 631 22.78 6.22 -21.01
N VAL A 632 23.18 7.43 -21.41
CA VAL A 632 24.60 7.79 -21.54
C VAL A 632 25.32 7.73 -20.19
N HIS A 633 24.67 8.22 -19.13
CA HIS A 633 25.20 8.14 -17.77
C HIS A 633 25.42 6.69 -17.32
N MET A 634 24.44 5.81 -17.54
CA MET A 634 24.53 4.39 -17.20
C MET A 634 25.63 3.68 -17.99
N ALA A 635 25.76 3.95 -19.29
CA ALA A 635 26.81 3.40 -20.12
C ALA A 635 28.20 3.76 -19.58
N ARG A 636 28.44 5.04 -19.27
CA ARG A 636 29.70 5.51 -18.67
C ARG A 636 30.00 4.87 -17.32
N ARG A 637 28.99 4.73 -16.46
CA ARG A 637 29.13 4.09 -15.13
C ARG A 637 29.45 2.60 -15.22
N LEU A 638 29.10 1.97 -16.33
CA LEU A 638 29.33 0.55 -16.62
C LEU A 638 30.55 0.31 -17.52
N ASP A 639 31.33 1.36 -17.83
CA ASP A 639 32.47 1.31 -18.75
C ASP A 639 32.09 0.76 -20.15
N ILE A 640 30.89 1.11 -20.62
CA ILE A 640 30.38 0.79 -21.96
C ILE A 640 30.57 2.00 -22.85
N ASP A 641 31.12 1.78 -24.06
CA ASP A 641 31.28 2.84 -25.05
C ASP A 641 29.91 3.46 -25.39
N PRO A 642 29.75 4.80 -25.33
CA PRO A 642 28.48 5.44 -25.62
C PRO A 642 27.93 5.18 -27.03
N THR A 643 28.79 4.89 -28.01
CA THR A 643 28.39 4.55 -29.38
C THR A 643 27.80 3.14 -29.43
N ASP A 644 28.45 2.19 -28.76
CA ASP A 644 27.96 0.81 -28.64
C ASP A 644 26.64 0.78 -27.86
N ALA A 645 26.57 1.52 -26.74
CA ALA A 645 25.33 1.69 -25.98
C ALA A 645 24.18 2.26 -26.81
N ALA A 646 24.46 3.26 -27.67
CA ALA A 646 23.46 3.84 -28.55
C ALA A 646 22.98 2.86 -29.64
N ALA A 647 23.89 2.06 -30.20
CA ALA A 647 23.56 1.01 -31.16
C ALA A 647 22.66 -0.07 -30.54
N GLU A 648 23.05 -0.57 -29.36
CA GLU A 648 22.30 -1.56 -28.59
C GLU A 648 20.89 -1.08 -28.21
N ILE A 649 20.76 0.18 -27.76
CA ILE A 649 19.47 0.78 -27.45
C ILE A 649 18.60 0.88 -28.71
N THR A 650 19.18 1.30 -29.83
CA THR A 650 18.43 1.47 -31.09
C THR A 650 17.94 0.13 -31.63
N GLU A 651 18.75 -0.92 -31.50
CA GLU A 651 18.39 -2.28 -31.92
C GLU A 651 17.27 -2.86 -31.06
N ARG A 652 17.37 -2.76 -29.72
CA ARG A 652 16.36 -3.31 -28.80
C ARG A 652 15.10 -2.47 -28.69
N HIS A 653 15.25 -1.14 -28.76
CA HIS A 653 14.17 -0.17 -28.54
C HIS A 653 14.18 0.94 -29.60
N PRO A 654 13.69 0.67 -30.82
CA PRO A 654 13.66 1.65 -31.91
C PRO A 654 12.91 2.96 -31.58
N GLY A 655 12.01 2.90 -30.58
CA GLY A 655 11.21 3.99 -30.02
C GLY A 655 11.91 4.87 -28.98
N PHE A 656 13.01 4.39 -28.39
CA PHE A 656 13.63 5.02 -27.21
C PHE A 656 14.07 6.46 -27.47
N MET A 657 14.60 6.70 -28.67
CA MET A 657 15.12 7.99 -29.12
C MET A 657 14.13 8.77 -30.02
N THR A 658 13.01 8.17 -30.44
CA THR A 658 12.14 8.69 -31.53
C THR A 658 10.79 9.23 -31.08
N ASP A 659 10.36 8.97 -29.82
CA ASP A 659 9.07 9.46 -29.28
C ASP A 659 9.02 10.97 -28.95
N ALA A 660 10.05 11.72 -29.29
CA ALA A 660 10.08 13.15 -29.07
C ALA A 660 9.44 13.91 -30.24
N SER A 661 8.14 14.14 -30.15
CA SER A 661 7.39 15.01 -31.07
C SER A 661 7.82 16.48 -31.03
N ASP A 662 8.66 16.86 -30.07
CA ASP A 662 9.18 18.20 -29.85
C ASP A 662 10.53 18.41 -30.58
N ALA A 663 10.60 19.44 -31.43
CA ALA A 663 11.80 19.77 -32.19
C ALA A 663 13.02 20.06 -31.29
N SER A 664 12.79 20.57 -30.06
CA SER A 664 13.87 20.85 -29.10
C SER A 664 14.56 19.59 -28.58
N VAL A 665 13.84 18.48 -28.44
CA VAL A 665 14.39 17.19 -28.01
C VAL A 665 15.12 16.50 -29.17
N ARG A 666 14.67 16.72 -30.41
CA ARG A 666 15.38 16.25 -31.61
C ARG A 666 16.73 16.96 -31.74
N ASP A 667 16.75 18.26 -31.52
CA ASP A 667 17.99 19.06 -31.48
C ASP A 667 18.87 18.67 -30.28
N HIS A 668 18.29 18.29 -29.14
CA HIS A 668 19.03 17.79 -27.98
C HIS A 668 19.63 16.38 -28.22
N CYS A 669 18.91 15.48 -28.90
CA CYS A 669 19.41 14.16 -29.30
C CYS A 669 20.49 14.26 -30.40
N VAL A 670 20.38 15.23 -31.30
CA VAL A 670 21.42 15.55 -32.29
C VAL A 670 22.63 16.17 -31.58
N ALA A 671 22.43 17.10 -30.66
CA ALA A 671 23.50 17.67 -29.84
C ALA A 671 24.16 16.62 -28.93
N LEU A 672 23.42 15.64 -28.41
CA LEU A 672 23.97 14.51 -27.65
C LEU A 672 24.72 13.54 -28.57
N ARG A 673 24.25 13.28 -29.79
CA ARG A 673 25.03 12.55 -30.81
C ARG A 673 26.33 13.28 -31.16
N GLU A 674 26.29 14.61 -31.25
CA GLU A 674 27.47 15.45 -31.46
C GLU A 674 28.38 15.52 -30.23
N GLN A 675 27.84 15.52 -29.00
CA GLN A 675 28.59 15.44 -27.74
C GLN A 675 29.18 14.05 -27.48
N ILE A 676 28.51 12.98 -27.91
CA ILE A 676 29.04 11.61 -27.92
C ILE A 676 30.24 11.55 -28.89
N ALA A 677 30.17 12.25 -30.03
CA ALA A 677 31.31 12.41 -30.93
C ALA A 677 32.40 13.38 -30.39
N TYR A 678 32.07 14.31 -29.49
CA TYR A 678 33.02 15.26 -28.88
C TYR A 678 33.68 14.75 -27.59
N ALA A 679 33.10 13.74 -26.92
CA ALA A 679 33.63 13.15 -25.69
C ALA A 679 34.91 12.32 -25.89
N GLU A 680 35.39 12.19 -27.13
CA GLU A 680 36.76 11.73 -27.43
C GLU A 680 37.83 12.79 -27.06
N VAL A 681 37.45 14.03 -26.70
CA VAL A 681 38.38 15.13 -26.41
C VAL A 681 37.89 16.07 -25.28
N ASP A 682 37.56 15.56 -24.09
CA ASP A 682 37.85 16.27 -22.81
C ASP A 682 37.25 15.51 -21.60
N HIS A 683 38.09 15.28 -20.59
CA HIS A 683 37.68 14.86 -19.24
C HIS A 683 37.27 16.09 -18.42
N ASP A 684 36.02 16.53 -18.54
CA ASP A 684 35.25 17.13 -17.43
C ASP A 684 33.86 17.58 -17.94
N PHE A 685 32.80 16.92 -17.47
CA PHE A 685 31.43 17.40 -17.67
C PHE A 685 30.70 17.43 -16.34
N THR A 686 30.78 18.60 -15.67
CA THR A 686 29.91 18.98 -14.57
C THR A 686 28.60 19.53 -15.14
N PRO A 687 27.41 18.98 -14.81
CA PRO A 687 26.16 19.58 -15.27
C PRO A 687 25.88 20.89 -14.53
N GLN A 688 25.52 21.92 -15.30
CA GLN A 688 25.29 23.30 -14.87
C GLN A 688 24.30 23.43 -13.69
N VAL A 689 24.83 23.82 -12.53
CA VAL A 689 24.09 24.36 -11.36
C VAL A 689 24.07 25.90 -11.36
N GLU A 690 24.67 26.55 -12.36
CA GLU A 690 24.75 28.01 -12.42
C GLU A 690 23.56 28.62 -13.18
N ARG A 691 22.38 28.65 -12.55
CA ARG A 691 21.34 29.66 -12.84
C ARG A 691 20.26 29.77 -11.76
N ARG A 692 20.59 29.60 -10.47
CA ARG A 692 19.71 30.03 -9.35
C ARG A 692 20.45 30.69 -8.17
N THR A 693 21.77 30.83 -8.22
CA THR A 693 22.59 31.48 -7.16
C THR A 693 22.95 32.95 -7.44
N ALA A 694 22.59 33.50 -8.60
CA ALA A 694 22.91 34.88 -8.97
C ALA A 694 21.76 35.85 -8.65
N GLN A 695 21.33 35.91 -7.39
CA GLN A 695 20.53 37.04 -6.88
C GLN A 695 20.66 37.24 -5.35
N ILE A 696 21.81 36.90 -4.76
CA ILE A 696 22.15 37.31 -3.38
C ILE A 696 23.62 37.75 -3.33
N SER A 697 23.91 38.92 -3.88
CA SER A 697 25.02 39.81 -3.46
C SER A 697 25.24 40.92 -4.49
N ILE A 698 24.46 42.00 -4.41
CA ILE A 698 24.99 43.35 -4.61
C ILE A 698 24.26 44.27 -3.62
N GLY A 699 24.98 44.72 -2.60
CA GLY A 699 24.50 45.66 -1.60
C GLY A 699 25.40 45.71 -0.37
N LYS A 700 26.60 46.25 -0.55
CA LYS A 700 27.31 46.95 0.54
C LYS A 700 26.57 48.24 0.87
#